data_AF-A0A4R6THP2-F1
#
_entry.id   AF-A0A4R6THP2-F1
#
_cell.length_a   1.000
_cell.length_b   1.000
_cell.length_c   1.000
_cell.angle_alpha   90.00
_cell.angle_beta   90.00
_cell.angle_gamma   90.00
#
_symmetry.space_group_name_H-M   'P 1'
#
loop_
_entity.id
_entity.type
_entity.pdbx_description
1 polymer ?
#
loop_
_entity_poly.entity_id
_entity_poly.type
_entity_poly.pdbx_seq_one_letter_code
_entity_poly.pdbx_strand_id
1 'polypeptide(L)'
;MKFKSFLIGLAGLLILNSCDRQRPGNPKVLVFSKTMGFKHSSIPQGISAIYKLGKENTFAVDTTTNAAVFESDSLNQYAAVVFLSTTGNVLDYRQEAGFERYIQSGGGFVGVHAAADTEYDWNWYGRLVGGYFESHPSGTPTADFIIKNRDFAATDFFKDSTWTRTDELYNFKKLNPDVNILMTVDESTYKGGTNGDFHPMSWYHEYDGGRSFYTALGHTEESFEDPLFLKHLLGGIQYAIGENLEPDMEHVTSSFPPKEERFTKVPLVNGEFFEPTEMAVLPDGDVLVAQRRGEVMHYDRASGKLSQVALLDVYHKTLETPGVNAEEGLMGLQKDPQFEKNHWVYLYYAPTGDKWVNRLSRFKFENGEFRLDTEQVILEVESQREICCHTGGSIAFGPDGLLYLSTGDNSTPFNEKGAAYVNNGYAPLNDEPGHEQYDARRSSGNTNDLRGKILRIRVEEDGSYTIPEGNLFPEGTEKTRPEIYTMGHRNPYRISVDPKNGYLYWGDVGPDARVDSLVTRGPMGYDEMNQARKAGNFGWPFFIADNQPYVEYNYATGESGKSFDPARPVNTSRNNTGLEVLPPAQPAYVYYPYGEFGTFPEVGSGGRNAMAGPVYYSDLYQGENALPEYYDGKVIIYEWMRGWMKAVSLFKDDTFNKMEPFAPNIQLNNLIDMEVGPDGTIYLLEYGTGWFTRNDNSALSYIAYNAGNLAPEISSLEVDKISGQLPLQVRAEVTASDGEGQELSYLWDLGNGEQQQTASPFLEYTYETAGTYKISVQVSDGNGGETASESIKVVAGNTMPEVNITFKGGMPAFYLPGRALEYEVHVTDPDKDQPVNPGDIYVSVDYMQGMDQVNKSLGHQQVSAAITGKALTQGMDCRACHKEQEKSIGPSYSEIAAKYKGDSNAMVYLQKKVVEGGSGVWGEVMMPAHPKLTSEETRQIASYIMSLSGEERKRSLPAKGTIIPERKEPGHHMVITASYTDPGNGNALPLTGVSSVAIPDNSMNMQENMAGEGLTFVKYGGADLLLIEGKEGWFQLKDADLIGVKAVILALGWQEAPVRAMELKLRKGSPDGEVLAAGTLQMPQAGEGTAVPLVLSRPADGKQSLFVTFSMDEAPESPLVFARIIFQ
;
A
#
# COMPACT_ATOMS: atom_id res chain seq x y z
N MET A 1 -48.18 -62.78 -37.81
CA MET A 1 -48.66 -61.62 -37.01
C MET A 1 -48.46 -61.95 -35.53
N LYS A 2 -47.95 -61.01 -34.72
CA LYS A 2 -47.57 -61.13 -33.28
C LYS A 2 -46.11 -61.47 -32.92
N PHE A 3 -45.12 -60.86 -33.58
CA PHE A 3 -43.76 -60.77 -33.00
C PHE A 3 -42.99 -59.48 -33.35
N LYS A 4 -43.61 -58.50 -34.05
CA LYS A 4 -42.98 -57.22 -34.44
C LYS A 4 -43.47 -55.99 -33.65
N SER A 5 -44.41 -56.15 -32.73
CA SER A 5 -45.00 -55.01 -32.00
C SER A 5 -44.47 -54.86 -30.57
N PHE A 6 -43.56 -55.72 -30.11
CA PHE A 6 -42.99 -55.63 -28.75
C PHE A 6 -41.59 -54.99 -28.71
N LEU A 7 -40.86 -54.94 -29.83
CA LEU A 7 -39.53 -54.30 -29.89
C LEU A 7 -39.56 -52.80 -30.21
N ILE A 8 -40.64 -52.26 -30.77
CA ILE A 8 -40.77 -50.81 -31.04
C ILE A 8 -41.25 -50.04 -29.81
N GLY A 9 -41.92 -50.72 -28.86
CA GLY A 9 -42.30 -50.14 -27.57
C GLY A 9 -41.15 -50.00 -26.55
N LEU A 10 -40.06 -50.76 -26.71
CA LEU A 10 -38.91 -50.71 -25.79
C LEU A 10 -37.80 -49.76 -26.26
N ALA A 11 -37.70 -49.47 -27.56
CA ALA A 11 -36.76 -48.48 -28.10
C ALA A 11 -37.28 -47.03 -28.03
N GLY A 12 -38.60 -46.84 -27.97
CA GLY A 12 -39.23 -45.52 -27.78
C GLY A 12 -39.28 -45.03 -26.33
N LEU A 13 -38.96 -45.89 -25.35
CA LEU A 13 -38.94 -45.53 -23.92
C LEU A 13 -37.51 -45.33 -23.36
N LEU A 14 -36.47 -45.50 -24.19
CA LEU A 14 -35.07 -45.33 -23.78
C LEU A 14 -34.40 -44.06 -24.35
N ILE A 15 -35.16 -43.18 -25.02
CA ILE A 15 -34.66 -41.91 -25.60
C ILE A 15 -35.31 -40.68 -24.91
N LEU A 16 -35.99 -40.87 -23.78
CA LEU A 16 -36.60 -39.78 -22.98
C LEU A 16 -36.17 -39.80 -21.50
N ASN A 17 -34.99 -40.35 -21.21
CA ASN A 17 -34.27 -40.06 -19.97
C ASN A 17 -32.98 -39.32 -20.33
N SER A 18 -33.12 -38.11 -20.88
CA SER A 18 -32.14 -37.09 -20.50
C SER A 18 -32.46 -36.83 -19.03
N CYS A 19 -31.60 -37.30 -18.14
CA CYS A 19 -31.73 -36.99 -16.72
C CYS A 19 -31.68 -35.48 -16.58
N ASP A 20 -32.83 -34.84 -16.34
CA ASP A 20 -32.87 -33.46 -15.86
C ASP A 20 -32.10 -33.44 -14.54
N ARG A 21 -30.87 -32.89 -14.56
CA ARG A 21 -30.00 -32.74 -13.39
C ARG A 21 -30.56 -31.64 -12.48
N GLN A 22 -31.73 -31.86 -11.89
CA GLN A 22 -32.34 -30.91 -10.96
C GLN A 22 -31.84 -31.18 -9.54
N ARG A 23 -31.44 -30.12 -8.81
CA ARG A 23 -30.99 -30.25 -7.42
C ARG A 23 -32.09 -30.88 -6.56
N PRO A 24 -31.75 -31.79 -5.62
CA PRO A 24 -32.74 -32.40 -4.75
C PRO A 24 -33.29 -31.39 -3.73
N GLY A 25 -34.62 -31.38 -3.57
CA GLY A 25 -35.31 -30.57 -2.57
C GLY A 25 -35.65 -29.15 -3.04
N ASN A 26 -36.03 -28.30 -2.09
CA ASN A 26 -36.37 -26.91 -2.39
C ASN A 26 -35.10 -26.11 -2.77
N PRO A 27 -35.18 -25.17 -3.72
CA PRO A 27 -34.06 -24.29 -4.05
C PRO A 27 -33.55 -23.57 -2.79
N LYS A 28 -32.23 -23.39 -2.68
CA LYS A 28 -31.61 -22.57 -1.63
C LYS A 28 -31.14 -21.24 -2.22
N VAL A 29 -31.33 -20.15 -1.50
CA VAL A 29 -30.86 -18.81 -1.86
C VAL A 29 -29.95 -18.28 -0.75
N LEU A 30 -28.79 -17.76 -1.12
CA LEU A 30 -27.88 -17.08 -0.19
C LEU A 30 -28.06 -15.57 -0.30
N VAL A 31 -28.35 -14.89 0.81
CA VAL A 31 -28.34 -13.43 0.88
C VAL A 31 -27.01 -12.96 1.46
N PHE A 32 -26.22 -12.29 0.64
CA PHE A 32 -24.95 -11.68 1.00
C PHE A 32 -25.12 -10.17 1.14
N SER A 33 -24.70 -9.62 2.29
CA SER A 33 -24.92 -8.20 2.62
C SER A 33 -23.71 -7.54 3.30
N LYS A 34 -22.50 -7.93 2.90
CA LYS A 34 -21.26 -7.28 3.36
C LYS A 34 -21.15 -5.89 2.73
N THR A 35 -20.66 -4.91 3.49
CA THR A 35 -20.46 -3.53 3.03
C THR A 35 -19.09 -3.05 3.49
N MET A 36 -18.28 -2.55 2.57
CA MET A 36 -17.02 -1.84 2.83
C MET A 36 -17.16 -0.32 2.65
N GLY A 37 -18.27 0.14 2.07
CA GLY A 37 -18.67 1.54 1.97
C GLY A 37 -19.87 1.88 2.86
N PHE A 38 -20.84 2.62 2.30
CA PHE A 38 -22.04 3.02 3.03
C PHE A 38 -22.90 1.80 3.39
N LYS A 39 -23.39 1.76 4.63
CA LYS A 39 -24.26 0.69 5.13
C LYS A 39 -25.71 1.16 5.18
N HIS A 40 -26.54 0.61 4.30
CA HIS A 40 -27.95 0.93 4.17
C HIS A 40 -28.77 0.41 5.37
N SER A 41 -29.67 1.24 5.91
CA SER A 41 -30.53 0.85 7.05
C SER A 41 -31.59 -0.19 6.66
N SER A 42 -31.87 -0.34 5.37
CA SER A 42 -32.86 -1.27 4.82
C SER A 42 -32.41 -2.73 4.74
N ILE A 43 -31.12 -3.03 4.96
CA ILE A 43 -30.58 -4.39 4.88
C ILE A 43 -31.33 -5.38 5.80
N PRO A 44 -31.58 -5.09 7.10
CA PRO A 44 -32.32 -6.00 7.98
C PRO A 44 -33.76 -6.28 7.52
N GLN A 45 -34.44 -5.26 7.01
CA GLN A 45 -35.81 -5.34 6.48
C GLN A 45 -35.82 -6.15 5.18
N GLY A 46 -34.83 -5.95 4.31
CA GLY A 46 -34.64 -6.73 3.08
C GLY A 46 -34.38 -8.20 3.35
N ILE A 47 -33.51 -8.52 4.31
CA ILE A 47 -33.28 -9.90 4.77
C ILE A 47 -34.60 -10.52 5.25
N SER A 48 -35.33 -9.80 6.11
CA SER A 48 -36.60 -10.28 6.68
C SER A 48 -37.66 -10.52 5.59
N ALA A 49 -37.74 -9.63 4.61
CA ALA A 49 -38.64 -9.75 3.46
C ALA A 49 -38.29 -10.95 2.58
N ILE A 50 -37.01 -11.16 2.25
CA ILE A 50 -36.57 -12.31 1.44
C ILE A 50 -36.83 -13.63 2.17
N TYR A 51 -36.60 -13.71 3.48
CA TYR A 51 -36.98 -14.87 4.29
C TYR A 51 -38.48 -15.18 4.21
N LYS A 52 -39.32 -14.15 4.30
CA LYS A 52 -40.77 -14.28 4.16
C LYS A 52 -41.14 -14.79 2.77
N LEU A 53 -40.56 -14.22 1.71
CA LEU A 53 -40.77 -14.65 0.33
C LEU A 53 -40.37 -16.12 0.13
N GLY A 54 -39.24 -16.55 0.68
CA GLY A 54 -38.79 -17.95 0.64
C GLY A 54 -39.77 -18.91 1.27
N LYS A 55 -40.26 -18.58 2.46
CA LYS A 55 -41.27 -19.38 3.17
C LYS A 55 -42.59 -19.47 2.41
N GLU A 56 -43.02 -18.39 1.76
CA GLU A 56 -44.27 -18.32 1.01
C GLU A 56 -44.18 -18.98 -0.37
N ASN A 57 -42.98 -19.08 -0.95
CA ASN A 57 -42.75 -19.53 -2.34
C ASN A 57 -41.82 -20.75 -2.47
N THR A 58 -41.63 -21.50 -1.38
CA THR A 58 -40.98 -22.83 -1.38
C THR A 58 -39.49 -22.81 -1.76
N PHE A 59 -38.74 -21.81 -1.29
CA PHE A 59 -37.26 -21.82 -1.32
C PHE A 59 -36.67 -21.49 0.06
N ALA A 60 -35.53 -22.09 0.38
CA ALA A 60 -34.80 -21.83 1.62
C ALA A 60 -33.90 -20.61 1.47
N VAL A 61 -33.67 -19.88 2.56
CA VAL A 61 -32.84 -18.68 2.59
C VAL A 61 -31.80 -18.84 3.68
N ASP A 62 -30.52 -18.69 3.31
CA ASP A 62 -29.41 -18.52 4.25
C ASP A 62 -28.88 -17.08 4.09
N THR A 63 -28.28 -16.51 5.14
CA THR A 63 -27.73 -15.13 5.08
C THR A 63 -26.34 -15.04 5.69
N THR A 64 -25.47 -14.23 5.11
CA THR A 64 -24.12 -14.04 5.63
C THR A 64 -23.54 -12.67 5.26
N THR A 65 -22.63 -12.18 6.10
CA THR A 65 -21.69 -11.09 5.76
C THR A 65 -20.25 -11.59 5.63
N ASN A 66 -20.04 -12.90 5.83
CA ASN A 66 -18.73 -13.52 5.74
C ASN A 66 -18.44 -13.91 4.28
N ALA A 67 -17.41 -13.30 3.69
CA ALA A 67 -17.00 -13.56 2.31
C ALA A 67 -16.23 -14.89 2.13
N ALA A 68 -15.83 -15.55 3.22
CA ALA A 68 -15.16 -16.87 3.14
C ALA A 68 -16.04 -17.95 2.48
N VAL A 69 -17.35 -17.75 2.38
CA VAL A 69 -18.26 -18.65 1.65
C VAL A 69 -18.02 -18.67 0.13
N PHE A 70 -17.22 -17.72 -0.39
CA PHE A 70 -16.82 -17.63 -1.79
C PHE A 70 -15.43 -18.25 -2.04
N GLU A 71 -14.70 -18.74 -1.03
CA GLU A 71 -13.33 -19.26 -1.19
C GLU A 71 -13.25 -20.73 -1.65
N SER A 72 -14.41 -21.37 -1.80
CA SER A 72 -14.55 -22.76 -2.23
C SER A 72 -15.81 -22.93 -3.06
N ASP A 73 -16.04 -24.15 -3.57
CA ASP A 73 -17.26 -24.49 -4.30
C ASP A 73 -18.51 -24.59 -3.36
N SER A 74 -18.46 -24.02 -2.14
CA SER A 74 -19.58 -23.98 -1.18
C SER A 74 -20.84 -23.34 -1.72
N LEU A 75 -20.73 -22.47 -2.73
CA LEU A 75 -21.87 -21.83 -3.38
C LEU A 75 -22.70 -22.79 -4.23
N ASN A 76 -22.17 -23.95 -4.60
CA ASN A 76 -22.83 -24.94 -5.46
C ASN A 76 -24.17 -25.47 -4.90
N GLN A 77 -24.37 -25.36 -3.59
CA GLN A 77 -25.62 -25.72 -2.92
C GLN A 77 -26.75 -24.70 -3.14
N TYR A 78 -26.43 -23.48 -3.59
CA TYR A 78 -27.39 -22.39 -3.79
C TYR A 78 -27.79 -22.30 -5.26
N ALA A 79 -29.07 -22.08 -5.51
CA ALA A 79 -29.61 -21.81 -6.84
C ALA A 79 -29.45 -20.34 -7.24
N ALA A 80 -29.48 -19.43 -6.26
CA ALA A 80 -29.22 -18.03 -6.47
C ALA A 80 -28.45 -17.41 -5.29
N VAL A 81 -27.61 -16.42 -5.59
CA VAL A 81 -26.94 -15.56 -4.61
C VAL A 81 -27.49 -14.14 -4.80
N VAL A 82 -27.99 -13.55 -3.71
CA VAL A 82 -28.51 -12.19 -3.66
C VAL A 82 -27.46 -11.29 -3.04
N PHE A 83 -27.01 -10.27 -3.76
CA PHE A 83 -26.24 -9.15 -3.20
C PHE A 83 -27.25 -8.08 -2.77
N LEU A 84 -27.50 -8.01 -1.46
CA LEU A 84 -28.48 -7.10 -0.88
C LEU A 84 -27.78 -5.84 -0.37
N SER A 85 -27.80 -4.80 -1.20
CA SER A 85 -27.23 -3.48 -0.89
C SER A 85 -25.79 -3.53 -0.38
N THR A 86 -24.96 -4.39 -1.00
CA THR A 86 -23.50 -4.42 -0.80
C THR A 86 -22.87 -3.10 -1.27
N THR A 87 -21.71 -2.72 -0.74
CA THR A 87 -21.00 -1.48 -1.16
C THR A 87 -19.49 -1.64 -1.06
N GLY A 88 -18.75 -1.08 -2.01
CA GLY A 88 -17.28 -1.17 -2.10
C GLY A 88 -16.76 -2.54 -2.56
N ASN A 89 -15.47 -2.82 -2.37
CA ASN A 89 -14.85 -4.10 -2.75
C ASN A 89 -14.98 -5.10 -1.59
N VAL A 90 -15.96 -5.99 -1.69
CA VAL A 90 -16.41 -6.89 -0.61
C VAL A 90 -15.78 -8.28 -0.71
N LEU A 91 -15.27 -8.66 -1.87
CA LEU A 91 -14.55 -9.89 -2.17
C LEU A 91 -13.06 -9.60 -2.45
N ASP A 92 -12.19 -10.50 -2.03
CA ASP A 92 -10.80 -10.55 -2.50
C ASP A 92 -10.67 -11.37 -3.80
N TYR A 93 -9.49 -11.34 -4.43
CA TYR A 93 -9.21 -11.99 -5.70
C TYR A 93 -9.50 -13.51 -5.71
N ARG A 94 -9.38 -14.19 -4.55
CA ARG A 94 -9.72 -15.60 -4.40
C ARG A 94 -11.23 -15.80 -4.34
N GLN A 95 -11.92 -14.97 -3.59
CA GLN A 95 -13.37 -14.97 -3.46
C GLN A 95 -14.07 -14.58 -4.78
N GLU A 96 -13.52 -13.62 -5.53
CA GLU A 96 -13.94 -13.30 -6.89
C GLU A 96 -13.89 -14.54 -7.78
N ALA A 97 -12.76 -15.26 -7.80
CA ALA A 97 -12.62 -16.48 -8.59
C ALA A 97 -13.66 -17.54 -8.22
N GLY A 98 -13.97 -17.71 -6.93
CA GLY A 98 -15.06 -18.61 -6.51
C GLY A 98 -16.44 -18.14 -6.96
N PHE A 99 -16.69 -16.84 -7.03
CA PHE A 99 -17.94 -16.30 -7.55
C PHE A 99 -18.05 -16.43 -9.09
N GLU A 100 -16.96 -16.21 -9.84
CA GLU A 100 -16.89 -16.48 -11.28
C GLU A 100 -17.24 -17.94 -11.57
N ARG A 101 -16.60 -18.87 -10.84
CA ARG A 101 -16.85 -20.32 -10.96
C ARG A 101 -18.31 -20.66 -10.70
N TYR A 102 -18.91 -20.08 -9.67
CA TYR A 102 -20.32 -20.29 -9.36
C TYR A 102 -21.25 -19.86 -10.51
N ILE A 103 -21.03 -18.67 -11.08
CA ILE A 103 -21.82 -18.18 -12.21
C ILE A 103 -21.59 -19.04 -13.47
N GLN A 104 -20.34 -19.39 -13.78
CA GLN A 104 -19.97 -20.27 -14.89
C GLN A 104 -20.58 -21.66 -14.80
N SER A 105 -20.80 -22.16 -13.59
CA SER A 105 -21.49 -23.43 -13.36
C SER A 105 -23.02 -23.36 -13.52
N GLY A 106 -23.58 -22.20 -13.91
CA GLY A 106 -25.02 -22.00 -14.09
C GLY A 106 -25.74 -21.36 -12.90
N GLY A 107 -24.99 -20.82 -11.94
CA GLY A 107 -25.51 -20.12 -10.76
C GLY A 107 -26.32 -18.86 -11.09
N GLY A 108 -27.33 -18.56 -10.28
CA GLY A 108 -28.12 -17.34 -10.39
C GLY A 108 -27.56 -16.19 -9.54
N PHE A 109 -27.66 -14.95 -10.04
CA PHE A 109 -27.32 -13.71 -9.35
C PHE A 109 -28.52 -12.75 -9.29
N VAL A 110 -28.70 -12.13 -8.12
CA VAL A 110 -29.68 -11.05 -7.89
C VAL A 110 -28.97 -9.89 -7.23
N GLY A 111 -28.83 -8.76 -7.95
CA GLY A 111 -28.35 -7.52 -7.36
C GLY A 111 -29.51 -6.62 -6.93
N VAL A 112 -29.48 -6.14 -5.68
CA VAL A 112 -30.49 -5.22 -5.14
C VAL A 112 -29.83 -3.91 -4.74
N HIS A 113 -30.39 -2.81 -5.24
CA HIS A 113 -30.02 -1.43 -4.96
C HIS A 113 -28.50 -1.19 -5.10
N ALA A 114 -27.78 -1.12 -3.98
CA ALA A 114 -26.36 -0.80 -3.92
C ALA A 114 -25.43 -1.91 -4.46
N ALA A 115 -25.96 -3.06 -4.89
CA ALA A 115 -25.15 -4.07 -5.59
C ALA A 115 -24.41 -3.51 -6.83
N ALA A 116 -24.87 -2.41 -7.44
CA ALA A 116 -24.13 -1.72 -8.52
C ALA A 116 -23.03 -0.75 -8.00
N ASP A 117 -22.99 -0.47 -6.71
CA ASP A 117 -21.94 0.27 -5.98
C ASP A 117 -20.90 -0.68 -5.34
N THR A 118 -20.62 -1.81 -6.00
CA THR A 118 -19.80 -2.91 -5.47
C THR A 118 -18.81 -3.39 -6.54
N GLU A 119 -17.58 -3.75 -6.14
CA GLU A 119 -16.51 -4.30 -6.99
C GLU A 119 -16.18 -3.46 -8.25
N TYR A 120 -15.77 -2.20 -8.05
CA TYR A 120 -15.43 -1.28 -9.15
C TYR A 120 -14.21 -1.69 -9.97
N ASP A 121 -13.30 -2.42 -9.34
CA ASP A 121 -12.00 -2.80 -9.91
C ASP A 121 -12.05 -4.14 -10.65
N TRP A 122 -13.18 -4.83 -10.57
CA TRP A 122 -13.43 -6.12 -11.19
C TRP A 122 -14.45 -5.98 -12.32
N ASN A 123 -13.99 -5.64 -13.53
CA ASN A 123 -14.90 -5.32 -14.65
C ASN A 123 -15.80 -6.50 -15.05
N TRP A 124 -15.43 -7.75 -14.76
CA TRP A 124 -16.31 -8.91 -15.00
C TRP A 124 -17.57 -8.82 -14.14
N TYR A 125 -17.48 -8.36 -12.88
CA TYR A 125 -18.65 -8.09 -12.05
C TYR A 125 -19.49 -6.96 -12.63
N GLY A 126 -18.86 -5.89 -13.13
CA GLY A 126 -19.54 -4.82 -13.86
C GLY A 126 -20.39 -5.32 -15.04
N ARG A 127 -19.86 -6.29 -15.80
CA ARG A 127 -20.59 -6.94 -16.90
C ARG A 127 -21.71 -7.85 -16.38
N LEU A 128 -21.52 -8.57 -15.26
CA LEU A 128 -22.54 -9.39 -14.59
C LEU A 128 -23.70 -8.55 -14.06
N VAL A 129 -23.43 -7.47 -13.30
CA VAL A 129 -24.48 -6.62 -12.75
C VAL A 129 -25.15 -5.77 -13.85
N GLY A 130 -24.40 -5.41 -14.90
CA GLY A 130 -24.91 -4.70 -16.08
C GLY A 130 -24.71 -3.18 -16.06
N GLY A 131 -24.04 -2.63 -15.05
CA GLY A 131 -23.71 -1.21 -14.93
C GLY A 131 -23.27 -0.85 -13.50
N TYR A 132 -22.45 0.19 -13.37
CA TYR A 132 -21.96 0.66 -12.07
C TYR A 132 -22.67 1.93 -11.62
N PHE A 133 -22.79 2.10 -10.31
CA PHE A 133 -23.20 3.36 -9.71
C PHE A 133 -22.23 4.49 -10.11
N GLU A 134 -22.80 5.66 -10.42
CA GLU A 134 -22.06 6.89 -10.72
C GLU A 134 -22.39 7.99 -9.71
N SER A 135 -23.67 8.23 -9.46
CA SER A 135 -24.16 9.25 -8.54
C SER A 135 -25.64 9.03 -8.23
N HIS A 136 -26.23 9.84 -7.36
CA HIS A 136 -27.69 9.90 -7.14
C HIS A 136 -28.10 11.33 -6.77
N PRO A 137 -29.38 11.72 -6.95
CA PRO A 137 -29.89 13.00 -6.46
C PRO A 137 -29.94 13.03 -4.93
N SER A 138 -30.04 14.23 -4.35
CA SER A 138 -30.11 14.37 -2.90
C SER A 138 -31.40 13.77 -2.32
N GLY A 139 -31.25 12.88 -1.35
CA GLY A 139 -32.35 12.20 -0.67
C GLY A 139 -33.05 11.16 -1.53
N THR A 140 -34.29 10.83 -1.18
CA THR A 140 -35.12 9.85 -1.88
C THR A 140 -36.28 10.55 -2.60
N PRO A 141 -36.11 11.01 -3.85
CA PRO A 141 -37.18 11.67 -4.58
C PRO A 141 -38.30 10.69 -4.97
N THR A 142 -39.51 11.22 -5.16
CA THR A 142 -40.60 10.50 -5.85
C THR A 142 -40.44 10.67 -7.36
N ALA A 143 -40.51 9.57 -8.11
CA ALA A 143 -40.43 9.58 -9.57
C ALA A 143 -41.37 8.53 -10.19
N ASP A 144 -41.62 8.71 -11.48
CA ASP A 144 -42.40 7.78 -12.29
C ASP A 144 -41.50 6.73 -12.95
N PHE A 145 -41.75 5.45 -12.65
CA PHE A 145 -41.07 4.32 -13.28
C PHE A 145 -41.92 3.79 -14.43
N ILE A 146 -41.34 3.73 -15.63
CA ILE A 146 -41.99 3.26 -16.85
C ILE A 146 -41.68 1.78 -17.05
N ILE A 147 -42.70 0.93 -16.99
CA ILE A 147 -42.57 -0.51 -17.18
C ILE A 147 -42.44 -0.80 -18.67
N LYS A 148 -41.26 -1.24 -19.11
CA LYS A 148 -40.93 -1.47 -20.53
C LYS A 148 -41.32 -2.86 -21.00
N ASN A 149 -41.21 -3.86 -20.12
CA ASN A 149 -41.59 -5.24 -20.39
C ASN A 149 -42.58 -5.72 -19.31
N ARG A 150 -43.76 -6.19 -19.72
CA ARG A 150 -44.82 -6.71 -18.83
C ARG A 150 -45.07 -8.21 -19.00
N ASP A 151 -44.19 -8.90 -19.73
CA ASP A 151 -44.27 -10.35 -19.95
C ASP A 151 -43.28 -11.12 -19.05
N PHE A 152 -42.49 -10.41 -18.24
CA PHE A 152 -41.49 -10.98 -17.35
C PHE A 152 -42.02 -11.12 -15.91
N ALA A 153 -41.66 -12.19 -15.20
CA ALA A 153 -42.21 -12.52 -13.87
C ALA A 153 -42.05 -11.40 -12.83
N ALA A 154 -41.00 -10.57 -12.94
CA ALA A 154 -40.78 -9.42 -12.05
C ALA A 154 -41.67 -8.21 -12.38
N THR A 155 -42.42 -8.21 -13.48
CA THR A 155 -43.20 -7.04 -13.93
C THR A 155 -44.59 -7.37 -14.50
N ASP A 156 -44.95 -8.65 -14.67
CA ASP A 156 -46.23 -9.08 -15.27
C ASP A 156 -47.47 -8.70 -14.46
N PHE A 157 -47.31 -8.50 -13.16
CA PHE A 157 -48.38 -8.13 -12.23
C PHE A 157 -48.69 -6.62 -12.25
N PHE A 158 -47.86 -5.78 -12.88
CA PHE A 158 -48.19 -4.37 -13.05
C PHE A 158 -49.37 -4.23 -14.01
N LYS A 159 -50.40 -3.49 -13.59
CA LYS A 159 -51.60 -3.21 -14.41
C LYS A 159 -51.41 -1.98 -15.27
N ASP A 160 -50.76 -0.97 -14.72
CA ASP A 160 -50.44 0.30 -15.38
C ASP A 160 -49.02 0.24 -15.96
N SER A 161 -48.76 1.05 -16.99
CA SER A 161 -47.42 1.19 -17.59
C SER A 161 -46.48 2.07 -16.76
N THR A 162 -47.02 2.74 -15.74
CA THR A 162 -46.31 3.69 -14.90
C THR A 162 -46.52 3.32 -13.44
N TRP A 163 -45.43 3.28 -12.68
CA TRP A 163 -45.41 3.06 -11.24
C TRP A 163 -44.71 4.22 -10.54
N THR A 164 -45.49 5.09 -9.90
CA THR A 164 -44.95 6.22 -9.12
C THR A 164 -44.52 5.73 -7.74
N ARG A 165 -43.25 5.94 -7.38
CA ARG A 165 -42.74 5.57 -6.05
C ARG A 165 -41.59 6.47 -5.59
N THR A 166 -41.30 6.40 -4.30
CA THR A 166 -40.17 7.08 -3.66
C THR A 166 -39.04 6.09 -3.41
N ASP A 167 -37.84 6.42 -3.85
CA ASP A 167 -36.62 5.62 -3.64
C ASP A 167 -35.37 6.50 -3.83
N GLU A 168 -34.17 5.96 -3.62
CA GLU A 168 -32.92 6.60 -4.06
C GLU A 168 -32.63 6.22 -5.52
N LEU A 169 -32.51 7.22 -6.39
CA LEU A 169 -32.45 7.03 -7.85
C LEU A 169 -31.01 7.06 -8.34
N TYR A 170 -30.40 5.89 -8.51
CA TYR A 170 -29.03 5.78 -8.99
C TYR A 170 -28.90 6.20 -10.45
N ASN A 171 -27.92 7.07 -10.72
CA ASN A 171 -27.35 7.28 -12.03
C ASN A 171 -26.24 6.23 -12.27
N PHE A 172 -26.13 5.76 -13.50
CA PHE A 172 -25.23 4.66 -13.86
C PHE A 172 -24.18 5.05 -14.90
N LYS A 173 -22.96 4.53 -14.72
CA LYS A 173 -21.87 4.54 -15.70
C LYS A 173 -21.58 3.12 -16.20
N LYS A 174 -20.93 3.01 -17.37
CA LYS A 174 -20.58 1.72 -18.01
C LYS A 174 -21.78 0.77 -18.15
N LEU A 175 -22.97 1.30 -18.46
CA LEU A 175 -24.16 0.49 -18.69
C LEU A 175 -23.93 -0.48 -19.86
N ASN A 176 -24.27 -1.74 -19.64
CA ASN A 176 -24.24 -2.76 -20.69
C ASN A 176 -25.47 -2.55 -21.62
N PRO A 177 -25.28 -2.25 -22.91
CA PRO A 177 -26.39 -1.98 -23.82
C PRO A 177 -27.20 -3.24 -24.18
N ASP A 178 -26.67 -4.45 -23.93
CA ASP A 178 -27.27 -5.72 -24.33
C ASP A 178 -28.19 -6.33 -23.25
N VAL A 179 -28.41 -5.62 -22.13
CA VAL A 179 -29.29 -6.12 -21.07
C VAL A 179 -30.77 -5.97 -21.43
N ASN A 180 -31.61 -6.87 -20.92
CA ASN A 180 -33.05 -6.81 -21.15
C ASN A 180 -33.72 -5.90 -20.11
N ILE A 181 -34.07 -4.70 -20.54
CA ILE A 181 -34.66 -3.66 -19.66
C ILE A 181 -36.09 -4.03 -19.26
N LEU A 182 -36.36 -4.03 -17.96
CA LEU A 182 -37.69 -4.25 -17.39
C LEU A 182 -38.42 -2.95 -17.09
N MET A 183 -37.70 -1.97 -16.52
CA MET A 183 -38.24 -0.63 -16.25
C MET A 183 -37.17 0.45 -16.33
N THR A 184 -37.60 1.67 -16.66
CA THR A 184 -36.79 2.90 -16.63
C THR A 184 -37.43 3.90 -15.67
N VAL A 185 -36.69 4.92 -15.25
CA VAL A 185 -37.27 6.09 -14.56
C VAL A 185 -37.39 7.28 -15.52
N ASP A 186 -38.45 8.08 -15.35
CA ASP A 186 -38.65 9.31 -16.12
C ASP A 186 -37.97 10.50 -15.43
N GLU A 187 -36.82 10.94 -15.96
CA GLU A 187 -36.04 12.06 -15.42
C GLU A 187 -36.80 13.40 -15.41
N SER A 188 -37.89 13.55 -16.17
CA SER A 188 -38.72 14.77 -16.14
C SER A 188 -39.55 14.89 -14.85
N THR A 189 -39.68 13.82 -14.08
CA THR A 189 -40.49 13.76 -12.86
C THR A 189 -39.72 14.05 -11.58
N TYR A 190 -38.39 14.15 -11.64
CA TYR A 190 -37.53 14.50 -10.51
C TYR A 190 -36.35 15.40 -10.95
N LYS A 191 -35.40 15.67 -10.06
CA LYS A 191 -34.20 16.46 -10.38
C LYS A 191 -32.94 15.67 -10.02
N GLY A 192 -31.92 15.75 -10.87
CA GLY A 192 -30.60 15.16 -10.64
C GLY A 192 -30.33 13.84 -11.37
N GLY A 193 -31.19 13.44 -12.31
CA GLY A 193 -30.88 12.39 -13.28
C GLY A 193 -29.80 12.82 -14.28
N THR A 194 -28.94 11.89 -14.69
CA THR A 194 -27.85 12.13 -15.66
C THR A 194 -27.78 11.10 -16.79
N ASN A 195 -28.67 10.13 -16.84
CA ASN A 195 -28.72 9.10 -17.88
C ASN A 195 -29.65 9.48 -19.06
N GLY A 196 -30.41 10.58 -18.93
CA GLY A 196 -31.24 11.16 -19.98
C GLY A 196 -32.50 10.35 -20.27
N ASP A 197 -32.93 10.35 -21.54
CA ASP A 197 -34.15 9.64 -22.00
C ASP A 197 -34.08 8.11 -21.80
N PHE A 198 -32.89 7.57 -21.53
CA PHE A 198 -32.63 6.14 -21.31
C PHE A 198 -32.01 5.89 -19.94
N HIS A 199 -32.85 5.88 -18.90
CA HIS A 199 -32.43 5.65 -17.50
C HIS A 199 -33.00 4.33 -16.95
N PRO A 200 -32.32 3.19 -17.12
CA PRO A 200 -32.82 1.90 -16.65
C PRO A 200 -32.71 1.75 -15.12
N MET A 201 -33.72 1.11 -14.52
CA MET A 201 -33.79 0.89 -13.07
C MET A 201 -33.99 -0.58 -12.68
N SER A 202 -34.32 -1.45 -13.63
CA SER A 202 -34.24 -2.90 -13.45
C SER A 202 -34.08 -3.59 -14.81
N TRP A 203 -33.27 -4.65 -14.84
CA TRP A 203 -32.96 -5.42 -16.04
C TRP A 203 -32.55 -6.85 -15.70
N TYR A 204 -32.47 -7.69 -16.72
CA TYR A 204 -31.94 -9.06 -16.61
C TYR A 204 -31.17 -9.46 -17.87
N HIS A 205 -30.29 -10.44 -17.75
CA HIS A 205 -29.63 -11.10 -18.88
C HIS A 205 -29.05 -12.46 -18.44
N GLU A 206 -28.47 -13.18 -19.39
CA GLU A 206 -27.56 -14.30 -19.12
C GLU A 206 -26.13 -13.81 -19.29
N TYR A 207 -25.23 -14.21 -18.39
CA TYR A 207 -23.83 -13.80 -18.42
C TYR A 207 -22.93 -14.91 -17.90
N ASP A 208 -21.92 -15.22 -18.71
CA ASP A 208 -20.88 -16.21 -18.40
C ASP A 208 -21.43 -17.52 -17.83
N GLY A 209 -22.48 -18.08 -18.44
CA GLY A 209 -23.14 -19.33 -18.04
C GLY A 209 -24.30 -19.18 -17.04
N GLY A 210 -24.36 -18.08 -16.28
CA GLY A 210 -25.36 -17.84 -15.24
C GLY A 210 -26.48 -16.87 -15.65
N ARG A 211 -27.45 -16.72 -14.75
CA ARG A 211 -28.59 -15.78 -14.90
C ARG A 211 -28.40 -14.59 -13.97
N SER A 212 -28.47 -13.38 -14.52
CA SER A 212 -28.33 -12.13 -13.77
C SER A 212 -29.63 -11.33 -13.79
N PHE A 213 -30.11 -10.95 -12.62
CA PHE A 213 -31.18 -9.97 -12.45
C PHE A 213 -30.70 -8.83 -11.55
N TYR A 214 -31.00 -7.60 -11.93
CA TYR A 214 -30.70 -6.42 -11.12
C TYR A 214 -31.93 -5.51 -10.98
N THR A 215 -32.07 -4.94 -9.79
CA THR A 215 -33.00 -3.84 -9.50
C THR A 215 -32.29 -2.75 -8.71
N ALA A 216 -32.33 -1.51 -9.19
CA ALA A 216 -31.81 -0.32 -8.52
C ALA A 216 -32.66 0.10 -7.32
N LEU A 217 -33.88 -0.41 -7.22
CA LEU A 217 -34.83 -0.16 -6.14
C LEU A 217 -34.47 -0.92 -4.86
N GLY A 218 -34.96 -0.44 -3.72
CA GLY A 218 -34.79 -1.09 -2.42
C GLY A 218 -33.86 -0.34 -1.46
N HIS A 219 -33.65 0.96 -1.67
CA HIS A 219 -32.90 1.80 -0.72
C HIS A 219 -33.62 1.89 0.62
N THR A 220 -34.93 2.15 0.58
CA THR A 220 -35.73 2.48 1.77
C THR A 220 -36.23 1.24 2.50
N GLU A 221 -36.47 1.35 3.80
CA GLU A 221 -37.07 0.28 4.61
C GLU A 221 -38.49 -0.03 4.12
N GLU A 222 -39.26 1.01 3.76
CA GLU A 222 -40.63 0.93 3.27
C GLU A 222 -40.75 0.14 1.96
N SER A 223 -39.69 0.10 1.14
CA SER A 223 -39.65 -0.72 -0.07
C SER A 223 -39.99 -2.17 0.25
N PHE A 224 -39.43 -2.71 1.33
CA PHE A 224 -39.60 -4.10 1.74
C PHE A 224 -40.95 -4.40 2.42
N GLU A 225 -41.82 -3.40 2.52
CA GLU A 225 -43.23 -3.55 2.91
C GLU A 225 -44.19 -3.37 1.74
N ASP A 226 -43.75 -2.76 0.63
CA ASP A 226 -44.57 -2.53 -0.57
C ASP A 226 -44.89 -3.84 -1.31
N PRO A 227 -46.17 -4.22 -1.44
CA PRO A 227 -46.58 -5.43 -2.14
C PRO A 227 -46.14 -5.51 -3.61
N LEU A 228 -46.02 -4.38 -4.32
CA LEU A 228 -45.56 -4.37 -5.72
C LEU A 228 -44.06 -4.60 -5.81
N PHE A 229 -43.27 -3.99 -4.91
CA PHE A 229 -41.84 -4.24 -4.85
C PHE A 229 -41.51 -5.68 -4.43
N LEU A 230 -42.22 -6.23 -3.45
CA LEU A 230 -42.01 -7.61 -3.02
C LEU A 230 -42.28 -8.62 -4.13
N LYS A 231 -43.29 -8.38 -4.98
CA LYS A 231 -43.54 -9.20 -6.17
C LYS A 231 -42.45 -9.01 -7.23
N HIS A 232 -41.96 -7.80 -7.43
CA HIS A 232 -40.86 -7.50 -8.35
C HIS A 232 -39.60 -8.27 -7.95
N LEU A 233 -39.21 -8.16 -6.67
CA LEU A 233 -38.06 -8.86 -6.11
C LEU A 233 -38.22 -10.38 -6.19
N LEU A 234 -39.42 -10.91 -5.87
CA LEU A 234 -39.71 -12.34 -6.00
C LEU A 234 -39.53 -12.84 -7.44
N GLY A 235 -40.06 -12.12 -8.43
CA GLY A 235 -39.94 -12.50 -9.84
C GLY A 235 -38.48 -12.51 -10.30
N GLY A 236 -37.67 -11.57 -9.84
CA GLY A 236 -36.22 -11.55 -10.07
C GLY A 236 -35.48 -12.73 -9.43
N ILE A 237 -35.80 -13.05 -8.17
CA ILE A 237 -35.25 -14.22 -7.47
C ILE A 237 -35.64 -15.53 -8.17
N GLN A 238 -36.89 -15.66 -8.61
CA GLN A 238 -37.37 -16.84 -9.34
C GLN A 238 -36.67 -16.99 -10.69
N TYR A 239 -36.45 -15.89 -11.42
CA TYR A 239 -35.64 -15.90 -12.63
C TYR A 239 -34.21 -16.40 -12.36
N ALA A 240 -33.54 -15.88 -11.32
CA ALA A 240 -32.19 -16.29 -10.97
C ALA A 240 -32.11 -17.79 -10.59
N ILE A 241 -33.07 -18.29 -9.79
CA ILE A 241 -33.21 -19.71 -9.45
C ILE A 241 -33.37 -20.58 -10.71
N GLY A 242 -34.14 -20.13 -11.69
CA GLY A 242 -34.42 -20.87 -12.92
C GLY A 242 -35.05 -22.23 -12.64
N GLU A 243 -34.55 -23.27 -13.30
CA GLU A 243 -35.03 -24.66 -13.14
C GLU A 243 -34.43 -25.39 -11.92
N ASN A 244 -33.62 -24.71 -11.09
CA ASN A 244 -32.90 -25.30 -9.95
C ASN A 244 -31.98 -26.47 -10.36
N LEU A 245 -31.22 -26.29 -11.45
CA LEU A 245 -30.30 -27.29 -11.96
C LEU A 245 -29.07 -27.46 -11.07
N GLU A 246 -28.49 -28.66 -11.05
CA GLU A 246 -27.19 -28.91 -10.43
C GLU A 246 -26.09 -28.10 -11.15
N PRO A 247 -25.02 -27.68 -10.44
CA PRO A 247 -23.91 -26.95 -11.06
C PRO A 247 -23.25 -27.76 -12.18
N ASP A 248 -23.03 -27.13 -13.32
CA ASP A 248 -22.32 -27.72 -14.45
C ASP A 248 -20.83 -27.33 -14.42
N MET A 249 -20.03 -28.19 -13.78
CA MET A 249 -18.60 -27.96 -13.62
C MET A 249 -17.82 -28.08 -14.94
N GLU A 250 -18.40 -28.61 -16.02
CA GLU A 250 -17.73 -28.74 -17.33
C GLU A 250 -17.54 -27.39 -18.03
N HIS A 251 -18.37 -26.39 -17.70
CA HIS A 251 -18.31 -25.05 -18.28
C HIS A 251 -17.50 -24.04 -17.45
N VAL A 252 -16.99 -24.46 -16.30
CA VAL A 252 -16.18 -23.61 -15.42
C VAL A 252 -14.79 -23.41 -16.02
N THR A 253 -14.43 -22.15 -16.29
CA THR A 253 -13.13 -21.77 -16.87
C THR A 253 -12.23 -21.04 -15.88
N SER A 254 -12.81 -20.38 -14.88
CA SER A 254 -12.05 -19.73 -13.82
C SER A 254 -11.45 -20.75 -12.85
N SER A 255 -10.18 -20.57 -12.53
CA SER A 255 -9.46 -21.33 -11.51
C SER A 255 -9.13 -20.44 -10.32
N PHE A 256 -8.90 -21.06 -9.17
CA PHE A 256 -8.50 -20.33 -7.99
C PHE A 256 -7.06 -19.83 -8.11
N PRO A 257 -6.75 -18.61 -7.64
CA PRO A 257 -5.37 -18.15 -7.52
C PRO A 257 -4.55 -19.13 -6.67
N PRO A 258 -3.30 -19.42 -7.05
CA PRO A 258 -2.36 -20.10 -6.17
C PRO A 258 -2.16 -19.29 -4.89
N LYS A 259 -2.02 -19.99 -3.77
CA LYS A 259 -1.75 -19.34 -2.49
C LYS A 259 -0.36 -18.70 -2.48
N GLU A 260 -0.24 -17.59 -1.77
CA GLU A 260 0.96 -16.74 -1.78
C GLU A 260 2.18 -17.46 -1.21
N GLU A 261 1.99 -18.38 -0.25
CA GLU A 261 3.03 -19.22 0.33
C GLU A 261 3.65 -20.24 -0.65
N ARG A 262 3.05 -20.45 -1.83
CA ARG A 262 3.63 -21.30 -2.88
C ARG A 262 4.79 -20.65 -3.64
N PHE A 263 5.01 -19.36 -3.45
CA PHE A 263 6.06 -18.62 -4.14
C PHE A 263 7.23 -18.36 -3.18
N THR A 264 8.44 -18.75 -3.57
CA THR A 264 9.66 -18.47 -2.81
C THR A 264 10.71 -17.84 -3.71
N LYS A 265 11.33 -16.76 -3.25
CA LYS A 265 12.46 -16.15 -3.96
C LYS A 265 13.74 -16.90 -3.64
N VAL A 266 14.39 -17.44 -4.66
CA VAL A 266 15.69 -18.14 -4.54
C VAL A 266 16.79 -17.23 -5.10
N PRO A 267 17.69 -16.71 -4.25
CA PRO A 267 18.81 -15.88 -4.71
C PRO A 267 19.88 -16.72 -5.42
N LEU A 268 20.35 -16.25 -6.57
CA LEU A 268 21.48 -16.80 -7.31
C LEU A 268 22.76 -16.01 -7.07
N VAL A 269 22.66 -14.68 -7.10
CA VAL A 269 23.77 -13.74 -6.83
C VAL A 269 23.22 -12.56 -6.02
N ASN A 270 23.97 -12.08 -5.02
CA ASN A 270 23.62 -10.91 -4.22
C ASN A 270 24.82 -9.96 -4.06
N GLY A 271 24.59 -8.66 -4.18
CA GLY A 271 25.56 -7.61 -3.86
C GLY A 271 26.70 -7.44 -4.87
N GLU A 272 26.62 -8.10 -6.03
CA GLU A 272 27.71 -8.10 -7.03
C GLU A 272 27.49 -7.13 -8.18
N PHE A 273 26.25 -6.70 -8.44
CA PHE A 273 25.96 -5.80 -9.55
C PHE A 273 26.17 -4.33 -9.18
N PHE A 274 26.76 -3.60 -10.12
CA PHE A 274 26.98 -2.17 -10.05
C PHE A 274 25.71 -1.43 -10.47
N GLU A 275 25.31 -1.55 -11.74
CA GLU A 275 24.12 -0.89 -12.28
C GLU A 275 23.48 -1.79 -13.34
N PRO A 276 22.88 -2.91 -12.93
CA PRO A 276 22.32 -3.87 -13.87
C PRO A 276 21.12 -3.25 -14.59
N THR A 277 21.02 -3.49 -15.89
CA THR A 277 19.94 -2.93 -16.73
C THR A 277 19.01 -4.04 -17.17
N GLU A 278 19.43 -4.92 -18.07
CA GLU A 278 18.58 -5.97 -18.67
C GLU A 278 19.31 -7.32 -18.62
N MET A 279 18.57 -8.43 -18.59
CA MET A 279 19.10 -9.80 -18.64
C MET A 279 18.63 -10.59 -19.87
N ALA A 280 19.34 -11.67 -20.16
CA ALA A 280 18.90 -12.73 -21.05
C ALA A 280 19.17 -14.10 -20.41
N VAL A 281 18.12 -14.89 -20.20
CA VAL A 281 18.21 -16.28 -19.72
C VAL A 281 18.48 -17.21 -20.91
N LEU A 282 19.64 -17.85 -20.94
CA LEU A 282 20.08 -18.71 -22.04
C LEU A 282 19.41 -20.11 -21.99
N PRO A 283 19.43 -20.88 -23.10
CA PRO A 283 18.76 -22.19 -23.19
C PRO A 283 19.23 -23.24 -22.17
N ASP A 284 20.47 -23.14 -21.69
CA ASP A 284 21.05 -23.98 -20.63
C ASP A 284 20.74 -23.47 -19.20
N GLY A 285 20.06 -22.33 -19.09
CA GLY A 285 19.73 -21.67 -17.83
C GLY A 285 20.83 -20.77 -17.28
N ASP A 286 21.93 -20.58 -18.02
CA ASP A 286 22.88 -19.50 -17.73
C ASP A 286 22.21 -18.14 -17.95
N VAL A 287 22.74 -17.09 -17.33
CA VAL A 287 22.15 -15.74 -17.44
C VAL A 287 23.21 -14.74 -17.84
N LEU A 288 22.93 -13.96 -18.89
CA LEU A 288 23.70 -12.77 -19.22
C LEU A 288 23.02 -11.54 -18.60
N VAL A 289 23.81 -10.62 -18.04
CA VAL A 289 23.32 -9.38 -17.44
C VAL A 289 24.11 -8.20 -18.00
N ALA A 290 23.41 -7.25 -18.59
CA ALA A 290 23.96 -5.96 -18.97
C ALA A 290 24.07 -5.05 -17.74
N GLN A 291 25.15 -4.28 -17.67
CA GLN A 291 25.30 -3.19 -16.71
C GLN A 291 25.54 -1.87 -17.44
N ARG A 292 24.91 -0.81 -16.95
CA ARG A 292 24.88 0.52 -17.61
C ARG A 292 26.28 1.05 -17.94
N ARG A 293 27.30 0.72 -17.17
CA ARG A 293 28.68 1.21 -17.38
C ARG A 293 29.45 0.45 -18.47
N GLY A 294 28.80 -0.48 -19.16
CA GLY A 294 29.31 -1.17 -20.36
C GLY A 294 29.66 -2.63 -20.11
N GLU A 295 29.56 -3.14 -18.89
CA GLU A 295 29.86 -4.52 -18.56
C GLU A 295 28.76 -5.48 -19.03
N VAL A 296 29.17 -6.63 -19.58
CA VAL A 296 28.31 -7.80 -19.73
C VAL A 296 28.80 -8.86 -18.75
N MET A 297 27.92 -9.27 -17.85
CA MET A 297 28.15 -10.31 -16.86
C MET A 297 27.52 -11.62 -17.31
N HIS A 298 28.13 -12.74 -16.93
CA HIS A 298 27.66 -14.09 -17.19
C HIS A 298 27.61 -14.87 -15.88
N TYR A 299 26.42 -15.33 -15.54
CA TYR A 299 26.17 -16.28 -14.46
C TYR A 299 26.12 -17.69 -15.05
N ASP A 300 27.09 -18.52 -14.66
CA ASP A 300 27.15 -19.94 -15.00
C ASP A 300 26.35 -20.75 -13.97
N ARG A 301 25.23 -21.34 -14.40
CA ARG A 301 24.30 -22.07 -13.53
C ARG A 301 24.95 -23.31 -12.92
N ALA A 302 25.83 -23.98 -13.66
CA ALA A 302 26.44 -25.24 -13.24
C ALA A 302 27.41 -25.07 -12.07
N SER A 303 28.16 -23.97 -12.05
CA SER A 303 29.14 -23.63 -11.01
C SER A 303 28.62 -22.62 -10.00
N GLY A 304 27.53 -21.91 -10.32
CA GLY A 304 26.96 -20.83 -9.52
C GLY A 304 27.83 -19.56 -9.51
N LYS A 305 28.71 -19.38 -10.50
CA LYS A 305 29.69 -18.29 -10.52
C LYS A 305 29.24 -17.16 -11.45
N LEU A 306 29.32 -15.92 -10.96
CA LEU A 306 29.21 -14.71 -11.77
C LEU A 306 30.61 -14.27 -12.28
N SER A 307 30.70 -13.87 -13.55
CA SER A 307 31.93 -13.32 -14.12
C SER A 307 31.66 -12.25 -15.17
N GLN A 308 32.55 -11.26 -15.29
CA GLN A 308 32.48 -10.27 -16.37
C GLN A 308 33.09 -10.88 -17.64
N VAL A 309 32.31 -10.94 -18.73
CA VAL A 309 32.73 -11.55 -20.01
C VAL A 309 32.99 -10.52 -21.11
N ALA A 310 32.44 -9.31 -20.99
CA ALA A 310 32.74 -8.19 -21.89
C ALA A 310 32.67 -6.82 -21.18
N LEU A 311 33.30 -5.82 -21.78
CA LEU A 311 33.26 -4.42 -21.38
C LEU A 311 33.27 -3.54 -22.64
N LEU A 312 32.17 -2.82 -22.88
CA LEU A 312 32.04 -1.84 -23.96
C LEU A 312 32.45 -0.44 -23.46
N ASP A 313 33.04 0.36 -24.35
CA ASP A 313 33.32 1.77 -24.07
C ASP A 313 32.05 2.61 -24.32
N VAL A 314 31.41 3.04 -23.23
CA VAL A 314 30.09 3.69 -23.26
C VAL A 314 30.07 5.05 -22.55
N TYR A 315 29.27 5.96 -23.09
CA TYR A 315 28.91 7.22 -22.44
C TYR A 315 27.91 6.92 -21.31
N HIS A 316 28.43 6.83 -20.08
CA HIS A 316 27.66 6.54 -18.87
C HIS A 316 27.69 7.70 -17.84
N LYS A 317 28.29 8.82 -18.22
CA LYS A 317 28.38 10.05 -17.43
C LYS A 317 28.57 11.24 -18.35
N THR A 318 28.11 12.42 -17.95
CA THR A 318 28.35 13.68 -18.66
C THR A 318 29.83 14.00 -18.73
N LEU A 319 30.26 14.61 -19.83
CA LEU A 319 31.65 14.99 -20.06
C LEU A 319 31.90 16.43 -19.60
N GLU A 320 30.94 17.32 -19.86
CA GLU A 320 31.13 18.77 -19.74
C GLU A 320 30.12 19.44 -18.79
N THR A 321 29.05 18.74 -18.38
CA THR A 321 28.03 19.28 -17.45
C THR A 321 28.09 18.62 -16.06
N PRO A 322 28.76 19.23 -15.07
CA PRO A 322 28.86 18.68 -13.72
C PRO A 322 27.49 18.57 -13.01
N GLY A 323 27.29 17.47 -12.28
CA GLY A 323 26.10 17.27 -11.45
C GLY A 323 24.84 16.85 -12.21
N VAL A 324 24.95 16.57 -13.50
CA VAL A 324 23.91 15.93 -14.31
C VAL A 324 24.24 14.45 -14.45
N ASN A 325 23.29 13.60 -14.09
CA ASN A 325 23.42 12.16 -14.31
C ASN A 325 23.09 11.81 -15.76
N ALA A 326 23.84 10.89 -16.36
CA ALA A 326 23.52 10.32 -17.66
C ALA A 326 22.83 8.96 -17.43
N GLU A 327 21.65 8.78 -18.01
CA GLU A 327 20.93 7.49 -17.98
C GLU A 327 21.42 6.55 -19.09
N GLU A 328 22.17 7.09 -20.05
CA GLU A 328 22.83 6.35 -21.12
C GLU A 328 23.92 5.42 -20.58
N GLY A 329 24.34 4.51 -21.45
CA GLY A 329 25.28 3.46 -21.13
C GLY A 329 25.01 2.22 -21.98
N LEU A 330 25.18 1.03 -21.43
CA LEU A 330 24.62 -0.20 -21.97
C LEU A 330 23.21 -0.41 -21.39
N MET A 331 22.19 -0.22 -22.22
CA MET A 331 20.79 -0.10 -21.79
C MET A 331 20.02 -1.40 -21.97
N GLY A 332 20.28 -2.12 -23.06
CA GLY A 332 19.56 -3.36 -23.36
C GLY A 332 20.44 -4.51 -23.84
N LEU A 333 19.92 -5.71 -23.61
CA LEU A 333 20.56 -6.99 -23.88
C LEU A 333 19.48 -8.05 -24.13
N GLN A 334 19.59 -8.79 -25.23
CA GLN A 334 18.72 -9.95 -25.48
C GLN A 334 19.43 -10.97 -26.39
N LYS A 335 19.21 -12.26 -26.15
CA LYS A 335 19.67 -13.34 -27.04
C LYS A 335 18.80 -13.42 -28.29
N ASP A 336 19.40 -13.90 -29.38
CA ASP A 336 18.64 -14.24 -30.59
C ASP A 336 17.66 -15.41 -30.30
N PRO A 337 16.45 -15.46 -30.88
CA PRO A 337 15.55 -16.60 -30.72
C PRO A 337 16.14 -17.94 -31.18
N GLN A 338 17.15 -17.91 -32.07
CA GLN A 338 17.90 -19.08 -32.52
C GLN A 338 19.29 -19.19 -31.88
N PHE A 339 19.47 -18.64 -30.67
CA PHE A 339 20.75 -18.59 -29.96
C PHE A 339 21.46 -19.93 -29.87
N GLU A 340 20.75 -21.05 -29.67
CA GLU A 340 21.36 -22.40 -29.64
C GLU A 340 22.15 -22.75 -30.90
N LYS A 341 21.79 -22.14 -32.04
CA LYS A 341 22.39 -22.41 -33.35
C LYS A 341 23.34 -21.32 -33.79
N ASN A 342 22.98 -20.07 -33.54
CA ASN A 342 23.71 -18.92 -34.08
C ASN A 342 24.55 -18.20 -33.02
N HIS A 343 24.33 -18.39 -31.73
CA HIS A 343 25.10 -17.76 -30.66
C HIS A 343 25.11 -16.22 -30.69
N TRP A 344 24.10 -15.58 -31.30
CA TRP A 344 24.00 -14.12 -31.40
C TRP A 344 23.35 -13.52 -30.14
N VAL A 345 23.96 -12.47 -29.59
CA VAL A 345 23.42 -11.63 -28.52
C VAL A 345 23.37 -10.18 -29.00
N TYR A 346 22.23 -9.54 -28.85
CA TYR A 346 21.98 -8.15 -29.22
C TYR A 346 22.23 -7.25 -28.02
N LEU A 347 22.90 -6.12 -28.23
CA LEU A 347 23.13 -5.09 -27.24
C LEU A 347 22.66 -3.75 -27.78
N TYR A 348 22.02 -2.94 -26.94
CA TYR A 348 21.69 -1.54 -27.22
C TYR A 348 22.43 -0.63 -26.26
N TYR A 349 23.33 0.20 -26.78
CA TYR A 349 24.28 0.95 -25.96
C TYR A 349 24.64 2.32 -26.55
N ALA A 350 25.15 3.22 -25.72
CA ALA A 350 25.58 4.56 -26.09
C ALA A 350 27.12 4.61 -26.22
N PRO A 351 27.71 4.39 -27.40
CA PRO A 351 29.17 4.41 -27.56
C PRO A 351 29.76 5.80 -27.25
N THR A 352 30.99 5.82 -26.74
CA THR A 352 31.81 7.04 -26.72
C THR A 352 32.24 7.44 -28.14
N GLY A 353 32.61 8.70 -28.33
CA GLY A 353 33.14 9.22 -29.60
C GLY A 353 32.42 10.47 -30.11
N ASP A 354 32.73 10.85 -31.35
CA ASP A 354 32.33 12.13 -31.96
C ASP A 354 30.83 12.18 -32.34
N LYS A 355 30.17 11.02 -32.45
CA LYS A 355 28.74 10.94 -32.76
C LYS A 355 27.94 10.68 -31.49
N TRP A 356 26.91 11.48 -31.26
CA TRP A 356 25.96 11.26 -30.18
C TRP A 356 24.81 10.38 -30.67
N VAL A 357 25.01 9.08 -30.53
CA VAL A 357 24.03 8.06 -30.93
C VAL A 357 23.88 7.01 -29.82
N ASN A 358 22.75 6.34 -29.83
CA ASN A 358 22.55 5.04 -29.21
C ASN A 358 22.52 3.99 -30.33
N ARG A 359 23.17 2.85 -30.14
CA ARG A 359 23.47 1.87 -31.17
C ARG A 359 22.94 0.51 -30.79
N LEU A 360 22.21 -0.11 -31.72
CA LEU A 360 21.88 -1.53 -31.70
C LEU A 360 22.94 -2.29 -32.49
N SER A 361 23.64 -3.21 -31.82
CA SER A 361 24.59 -4.13 -32.45
C SER A 361 24.33 -5.56 -31.95
N ARG A 362 24.91 -6.55 -32.63
CA ARG A 362 24.98 -7.93 -32.10
C ARG A 362 26.39 -8.50 -32.12
N PHE A 363 26.62 -9.46 -31.23
CA PHE A 363 27.92 -10.09 -30.96
C PHE A 363 27.74 -11.60 -30.74
N LYS A 364 28.79 -12.38 -30.96
CA LYS A 364 28.78 -13.81 -30.66
C LYS A 364 29.14 -14.07 -29.19
N PHE A 365 28.33 -14.88 -28.52
CA PHE A 365 28.62 -15.45 -27.21
C PHE A 365 28.55 -16.98 -27.27
N GLU A 366 29.68 -17.65 -27.13
CA GLU A 366 29.78 -19.11 -27.30
C GLU A 366 30.82 -19.66 -26.31
N ASN A 367 30.53 -20.79 -25.67
CA ASN A 367 31.44 -21.45 -24.71
C ASN A 367 31.92 -20.54 -23.56
N GLY A 368 31.06 -19.63 -23.08
CA GLY A 368 31.40 -18.67 -22.02
C GLY A 368 32.26 -17.48 -22.47
N GLU A 369 32.55 -17.35 -23.78
CA GLU A 369 33.36 -16.26 -24.34
C GLU A 369 32.51 -15.27 -25.12
N PHE A 370 32.57 -13.98 -24.75
CA PHE A 370 31.91 -12.89 -25.47
C PHE A 370 32.88 -12.22 -26.46
N ARG A 371 32.64 -12.39 -27.76
CA ARG A 371 33.58 -11.96 -28.82
C ARG A 371 33.24 -10.57 -29.37
N LEU A 372 33.89 -9.53 -28.83
CA LEU A 372 33.67 -8.13 -29.26
C LEU A 372 34.08 -7.87 -30.72
N ASP A 373 35.02 -8.62 -31.28
CA ASP A 373 35.46 -8.50 -32.68
C ASP A 373 34.42 -8.95 -33.70
N THR A 374 33.34 -9.60 -33.25
CA THR A 374 32.24 -10.07 -34.10
C THR A 374 31.09 -9.06 -34.23
N GLU A 375 31.29 -7.82 -33.78
CA GLU A 375 30.27 -6.77 -33.84
C GLU A 375 29.66 -6.62 -35.24
N GLN A 376 28.33 -6.67 -35.28
CA GLN A 376 27.55 -6.20 -36.42
C GLN A 376 26.64 -5.05 -35.98
N VAL A 377 26.90 -3.85 -36.50
CA VAL A 377 26.06 -2.65 -36.25
C VAL A 377 24.81 -2.73 -37.10
N ILE A 378 23.65 -2.65 -36.46
CA ILE A 378 22.33 -2.82 -37.11
C ILE A 378 21.64 -1.49 -37.31
N LEU A 379 21.54 -0.68 -36.25
CA LEU A 379 20.80 0.58 -36.26
C LEU A 379 21.44 1.60 -35.31
N GLU A 380 21.51 2.87 -35.74
CA GLU A 380 21.90 4.01 -34.89
C GLU A 380 20.69 4.94 -34.72
N VAL A 381 20.39 5.30 -33.47
CA VAL A 381 19.38 6.27 -33.07
C VAL A 381 20.10 7.52 -32.59
N GLU A 382 19.83 8.67 -33.22
CA GLU A 382 20.42 9.94 -32.80
C GLU A 382 20.03 10.28 -31.37
N SER A 383 20.97 10.84 -30.61
CA SER A 383 20.74 11.28 -29.23
C SER A 383 21.43 12.63 -28.99
N GLN A 384 20.88 13.44 -28.10
CA GLN A 384 21.53 14.63 -27.58
C GLN A 384 21.99 14.36 -26.15
N ARG A 385 23.26 14.65 -25.85
CA ARG A 385 23.92 14.35 -24.58
C ARG A 385 24.08 15.62 -23.73
N GLU A 386 24.80 15.49 -22.61
CA GLU A 386 25.08 16.55 -21.62
C GLU A 386 23.87 17.08 -20.84
N ILE A 387 22.69 16.49 -21.06
CA ILE A 387 21.47 16.62 -20.25
C ILE A 387 20.89 15.22 -20.00
N CYS A 388 20.11 15.09 -18.94
CA CYS A 388 19.22 13.95 -18.72
C CYS A 388 17.85 14.22 -19.40
N CYS A 389 17.06 13.27 -19.92
CA CYS A 389 16.88 11.87 -19.51
C CYS A 389 16.21 11.03 -20.62
N HIS A 390 15.76 9.83 -20.26
CA HIS A 390 14.86 8.93 -20.98
C HIS A 390 15.50 8.26 -22.18
N THR A 391 16.04 7.08 -21.93
CA THR A 391 16.77 6.31 -22.93
C THR A 391 15.96 5.15 -23.50
N GLY A 392 14.95 4.66 -22.77
CA GLY A 392 14.31 3.37 -23.05
C GLY A 392 15.37 2.27 -23.10
N GLY A 393 15.40 1.52 -24.19
CA GLY A 393 16.52 0.69 -24.58
C GLY A 393 16.34 -0.80 -24.41
N SER A 394 15.15 -1.26 -24.01
CA SER A 394 14.84 -2.68 -23.87
C SER A 394 14.68 -3.37 -25.22
N ILE A 395 15.15 -4.63 -25.30
CA ILE A 395 15.13 -5.45 -26.52
C ILE A 395 14.28 -6.69 -26.28
N ALA A 396 13.28 -6.92 -27.15
CA ALA A 396 12.47 -8.12 -27.12
C ALA A 396 12.30 -8.73 -28.52
N PHE A 397 12.02 -10.03 -28.57
CA PHE A 397 11.69 -10.72 -29.82
C PHE A 397 10.25 -11.22 -29.80
N GLY A 398 9.55 -11.03 -30.92
CA GLY A 398 8.25 -11.67 -31.14
C GLY A 398 8.38 -13.12 -31.60
N PRO A 399 7.27 -13.90 -31.58
CA PRO A 399 7.26 -15.29 -32.01
C PRO A 399 7.56 -15.50 -33.50
N ASP A 400 7.51 -14.43 -34.30
CA ASP A 400 7.85 -14.37 -35.73
C ASP A 400 9.32 -13.99 -36.00
N GLY A 401 10.13 -13.90 -34.94
CA GLY A 401 11.55 -13.53 -34.99
C GLY A 401 11.79 -12.06 -35.33
N LEU A 402 10.78 -11.19 -35.20
CA LEU A 402 10.98 -9.75 -35.31
C LEU A 402 11.58 -9.19 -34.02
N LEU A 403 12.54 -8.28 -34.16
CA LEU A 403 13.16 -7.56 -33.06
C LEU A 403 12.34 -6.30 -32.77
N TYR A 404 12.02 -6.11 -31.50
CA TYR A 404 11.44 -4.90 -30.94
C TYR A 404 12.49 -4.16 -30.11
N LEU A 405 12.64 -2.86 -30.34
CA LEU A 405 13.58 -2.00 -29.61
C LEU A 405 12.83 -0.78 -29.08
N SER A 406 12.85 -0.59 -27.76
CA SER A 406 12.29 0.62 -27.14
C SER A 406 13.29 1.78 -27.15
N THR A 407 12.83 3.00 -27.40
CA THR A 407 13.64 4.21 -27.37
C THR A 407 12.93 5.30 -26.59
N GLY A 408 13.64 5.92 -25.64
CA GLY A 408 13.13 7.07 -24.90
C GLY A 408 13.13 8.35 -25.74
N ASP A 409 12.41 9.36 -25.28
CA ASP A 409 12.18 10.61 -26.00
C ASP A 409 13.40 11.54 -26.05
N ASN A 410 14.40 11.28 -25.20
CA ASN A 410 15.61 12.08 -25.05
C ASN A 410 15.30 13.56 -24.76
N SER A 411 14.23 13.84 -24.02
CA SER A 411 13.81 15.17 -23.59
C SER A 411 13.82 15.29 -22.07
N THR A 412 14.23 16.45 -21.57
CA THR A 412 14.36 16.67 -20.12
C THR A 412 12.99 16.98 -19.49
N PRO A 413 12.66 16.35 -18.35
CA PRO A 413 11.47 16.71 -17.58
C PRO A 413 11.70 17.93 -16.67
N PHE A 414 12.96 18.36 -16.51
CA PHE A 414 13.33 19.36 -15.53
C PHE A 414 13.06 20.79 -16.01
N ASN A 415 13.06 21.71 -15.06
CA ASN A 415 12.94 23.13 -15.36
C ASN A 415 14.23 23.65 -15.94
N GLU A 416 14.12 24.48 -16.98
CA GLU A 416 15.26 25.17 -17.49
C GLU A 416 15.71 26.28 -16.53
N LYS A 417 17.00 26.27 -16.20
CA LYS A 417 17.58 27.24 -15.29
C LYS A 417 17.59 28.64 -15.91
N GLY A 418 16.86 29.58 -15.30
CA GLY A 418 16.85 30.99 -15.69
C GLY A 418 15.81 31.33 -16.77
N ALA A 419 15.05 30.34 -17.26
CA ALA A 419 13.88 30.59 -18.09
C ALA A 419 12.75 31.24 -17.28
N ALA A 420 12.01 32.16 -17.90
CA ALA A 420 10.88 32.85 -17.24
C ALA A 420 9.67 31.92 -17.05
N TYR A 421 9.45 31.00 -17.99
CA TYR A 421 8.38 30.01 -17.98
C TYR A 421 9.00 28.61 -18.17
N VAL A 422 8.56 27.63 -17.37
CA VAL A 422 9.23 26.33 -17.24
C VAL A 422 8.25 25.15 -17.30
N ASN A 423 8.76 23.93 -17.48
CA ASN A 423 7.96 22.70 -17.59
C ASN A 423 7.12 22.40 -16.33
N ASN A 424 7.68 22.64 -15.15
CA ASN A 424 7.07 22.42 -13.85
C ASN A 424 6.47 21.01 -13.68
N GLY A 425 7.14 20.00 -14.25
CA GLY A 425 6.71 18.60 -14.23
C GLY A 425 5.57 18.26 -15.20
N TYR A 426 5.08 19.18 -16.04
CA TYR A 426 4.15 18.86 -17.13
C TYR A 426 4.90 18.48 -18.41
N ALA A 427 4.17 18.17 -19.48
CA ALA A 427 4.74 17.86 -20.79
C ALA A 427 5.75 18.94 -21.26
N PRO A 428 6.97 18.55 -21.65
CA PRO A 428 7.99 19.45 -22.17
C PRO A 428 7.64 19.83 -23.62
N LEU A 429 7.23 21.07 -23.82
CA LEU A 429 6.73 21.59 -25.11
C LEU A 429 7.46 22.89 -25.53
N ASN A 430 8.69 23.13 -25.06
CA ASN A 430 9.42 24.38 -25.36
C ASN A 430 10.23 24.27 -26.66
N ASP A 431 9.69 24.76 -27.78
CA ASP A 431 10.36 24.77 -29.09
C ASP A 431 11.06 26.11 -29.44
N GLU A 432 11.42 26.92 -28.44
CA GLU A 432 12.28 28.08 -28.65
C GLU A 432 13.66 27.66 -29.19
N PRO A 433 14.32 28.46 -30.06
CA PRO A 433 15.62 28.09 -30.63
C PRO A 433 16.69 27.87 -29.54
N GLY A 434 17.39 26.73 -29.56
CA GLY A 434 18.41 26.39 -28.55
C GLY A 434 17.88 25.65 -27.32
N HIS A 435 16.58 25.39 -27.27
CA HIS A 435 15.89 24.70 -26.17
C HIS A 435 15.37 23.33 -26.59
N GLU A 436 15.92 22.73 -27.64
CA GLU A 436 15.36 21.53 -28.28
C GLU A 436 15.15 20.39 -27.27
N GLN A 437 16.06 20.18 -26.32
CA GLN A 437 15.92 19.14 -25.28
C GLN A 437 14.71 19.32 -24.35
N TYR A 438 14.03 20.48 -24.35
CA TYR A 438 12.81 20.76 -23.60
C TYR A 438 11.53 20.64 -24.46
N ASP A 439 11.63 20.04 -25.65
CA ASP A 439 10.51 19.82 -26.57
C ASP A 439 10.39 18.33 -26.97
N ALA A 440 9.52 17.57 -26.30
CA ALA A 440 9.25 16.18 -26.66
C ALA A 440 8.47 16.03 -27.98
N ARG A 441 7.95 17.12 -28.55
CA ARG A 441 7.28 17.07 -29.86
C ARG A 441 8.26 16.83 -31.01
N ARG A 442 9.55 17.15 -30.83
CA ARG A 442 10.60 16.90 -31.84
C ARG A 442 10.97 15.41 -31.96
N SER A 443 10.70 14.62 -30.92
CA SER A 443 11.04 13.20 -30.82
C SER A 443 9.76 12.36 -30.78
N SER A 444 9.13 12.17 -29.62
CA SER A 444 7.96 11.29 -29.44
C SER A 444 6.83 11.58 -30.42
N GLY A 445 6.49 12.86 -30.58
CA GLY A 445 5.46 13.35 -31.50
C GLY A 445 5.91 13.50 -32.96
N ASN A 446 7.17 13.22 -33.29
CA ASN A 446 7.72 13.36 -34.64
C ASN A 446 7.75 12.00 -35.34
N THR A 447 7.06 11.90 -36.48
CA THR A 447 6.98 10.67 -37.28
C THR A 447 8.27 10.35 -38.02
N ASN A 448 9.18 11.32 -38.14
CA ASN A 448 10.47 11.20 -38.83
C ASN A 448 11.67 11.05 -37.87
N ASP A 449 11.41 10.75 -36.59
CA ASP A 449 12.43 10.55 -35.55
C ASP A 449 12.26 9.17 -34.90
N LEU A 450 13.37 8.52 -34.55
CA LEU A 450 13.37 7.19 -33.93
C LEU A 450 13.29 7.21 -32.40
N ARG A 451 13.35 8.38 -31.76
CA ARG A 451 13.24 8.55 -30.30
C ARG A 451 11.78 8.65 -29.85
N GLY A 452 11.50 8.16 -28.65
CA GLY A 452 10.15 8.08 -28.09
C GLY A 452 9.27 7.11 -28.89
N LYS A 453 9.84 5.96 -29.28
CA LYS A 453 9.24 4.94 -30.17
C LYS A 453 9.45 3.53 -29.59
N ILE A 454 8.66 2.58 -30.07
CA ILE A 454 9.09 1.18 -30.10
C ILE A 454 9.20 0.79 -31.56
N LEU A 455 10.43 0.43 -31.95
CA LEU A 455 10.81 0.09 -33.31
C LEU A 455 10.61 -1.41 -33.53
N ARG A 456 10.28 -1.83 -34.74
CA ARG A 456 10.14 -3.24 -35.11
C ARG A 456 10.80 -3.52 -36.45
N ILE A 457 11.80 -4.39 -36.45
CA ILE A 457 12.61 -4.74 -37.62
C ILE A 457 12.87 -6.24 -37.71
N ARG A 458 13.25 -6.73 -38.89
CA ARG A 458 13.82 -8.06 -39.07
C ARG A 458 15.31 -7.93 -39.33
N VAL A 459 16.15 -8.53 -38.50
CA VAL A 459 17.61 -8.49 -38.68
C VAL A 459 18.05 -9.67 -39.55
N GLU A 460 18.83 -9.36 -40.59
CA GLU A 460 19.37 -10.33 -41.55
C GLU A 460 20.73 -10.88 -41.06
N GLU A 461 21.21 -11.98 -41.64
CA GLU A 461 22.44 -12.66 -41.19
C GLU A 461 23.72 -11.81 -41.36
N ASP A 462 23.73 -10.84 -42.28
CA ASP A 462 24.86 -9.93 -42.48
C ASP A 462 24.84 -8.70 -41.55
N GLY A 463 23.81 -8.58 -40.69
CA GLY A 463 23.62 -7.46 -39.77
C GLY A 463 22.82 -6.30 -40.37
N SER A 464 22.44 -6.36 -41.64
CA SER A 464 21.42 -5.46 -42.20
C SER A 464 20.03 -5.79 -41.64
N TYR A 465 19.04 -4.95 -41.94
CA TYR A 465 17.66 -5.21 -41.53
C TYR A 465 16.66 -4.89 -42.64
N THR A 466 15.48 -5.53 -42.55
CA THR A 466 14.32 -5.28 -43.40
C THR A 466 13.15 -4.75 -42.57
N ILE A 467 12.23 -4.02 -43.24
CA ILE A 467 11.02 -3.48 -42.62
C ILE A 467 9.89 -4.51 -42.73
N PRO A 468 9.34 -5.00 -41.61
CA PRO A 468 8.20 -5.92 -41.63
C PRO A 468 6.89 -5.20 -41.98
N GLU A 469 5.96 -5.94 -42.59
CA GLU A 469 4.61 -5.45 -42.83
C GLU A 469 3.87 -5.15 -41.51
N GLY A 470 2.98 -4.15 -41.53
CA GLY A 470 2.16 -3.77 -40.38
C GLY A 470 2.82 -2.80 -39.40
N ASN A 471 4.00 -2.27 -39.71
CA ASN A 471 4.54 -1.09 -39.01
C ASN A 471 3.64 0.14 -39.26
N LEU A 472 3.73 1.14 -38.39
CA LEU A 472 2.83 2.30 -38.39
C LEU A 472 2.87 3.08 -39.70
N PHE A 473 4.07 3.17 -40.29
CA PHE A 473 4.30 3.86 -41.55
C PHE A 473 4.87 2.90 -42.59
N PRO A 474 4.22 2.74 -43.75
CA PRO A 474 4.78 1.97 -44.86
C PRO A 474 6.11 2.54 -45.35
N GLU A 475 7.00 1.66 -45.84
CA GLU A 475 8.26 2.05 -46.47
C GLU A 475 8.03 3.02 -47.64
N GLY A 476 8.86 4.07 -47.72
CA GLY A 476 8.75 5.12 -48.74
C GLY A 476 7.71 6.21 -48.45
N THR A 477 7.01 6.15 -47.32
CA THR A 477 6.13 7.24 -46.88
C THR A 477 6.98 8.48 -46.56
N GLU A 478 6.67 9.63 -47.19
CA GLU A 478 7.43 10.86 -47.00
C GLU A 478 7.29 11.38 -45.56
N LYS A 479 8.39 11.90 -44.98
CA LYS A 479 8.44 12.46 -43.62
C LYS A 479 8.10 11.45 -42.51
N THR A 480 8.35 10.18 -42.74
CA THR A 480 8.18 9.15 -41.71
C THR A 480 9.35 8.17 -41.70
N ARG A 481 9.49 7.48 -40.56
CA ARG A 481 10.42 6.37 -40.40
C ARG A 481 9.67 5.04 -40.40
N PRO A 482 9.94 4.13 -41.35
CA PRO A 482 9.21 2.87 -41.46
C PRO A 482 9.56 1.86 -40.36
N GLU A 483 10.62 2.07 -39.60
CA GLU A 483 10.98 1.25 -38.43
C GLU A 483 9.97 1.37 -37.28
N ILE A 484 9.16 2.44 -37.26
CA ILE A 484 8.24 2.74 -36.17
C ILE A 484 7.07 1.75 -36.17
N TYR A 485 6.96 0.94 -35.11
CA TYR A 485 5.77 0.14 -34.85
C TYR A 485 4.79 0.91 -33.96
N THR A 486 5.28 1.48 -32.86
CA THR A 486 4.49 2.39 -32.02
C THR A 486 5.23 3.69 -31.77
N MET A 487 4.48 4.78 -31.65
CA MET A 487 5.02 6.12 -31.37
C MET A 487 4.29 6.79 -30.21
N GLY A 488 4.84 7.91 -29.75
CA GLY A 488 4.23 8.74 -28.72
C GLY A 488 4.50 8.18 -27.33
N HIS A 489 5.76 7.84 -27.04
CA HIS A 489 6.21 7.35 -25.73
C HIS A 489 7.20 8.31 -25.10
N ARG A 490 7.26 8.36 -23.77
CA ARG A 490 8.22 9.17 -23.02
C ARG A 490 9.48 8.36 -22.71
N ASN A 491 9.34 7.33 -21.90
CA ASN A 491 10.40 6.41 -21.51
C ASN A 491 9.85 4.97 -21.36
N PRO A 492 9.62 4.26 -22.48
CA PRO A 492 9.17 2.87 -22.47
C PRO A 492 10.32 1.93 -22.03
N TYR A 493 10.59 1.88 -20.72
CA TYR A 493 11.86 1.39 -20.20
C TYR A 493 12.01 -0.14 -20.31
N ARG A 494 10.95 -0.91 -20.02
CA ARG A 494 10.92 -2.37 -20.17
C ARG A 494 9.74 -2.80 -21.02
N ILE A 495 10.04 -3.60 -22.05
CA ILE A 495 9.06 -4.10 -23.00
C ILE A 495 9.00 -5.63 -22.96
N SER A 496 7.86 -6.17 -23.36
CA SER A 496 7.63 -7.60 -23.43
C SER A 496 6.73 -7.92 -24.62
N VAL A 497 6.97 -9.06 -25.27
CA VAL A 497 6.16 -9.51 -26.41
C VAL A 497 5.55 -10.86 -26.06
N ASP A 498 4.24 -10.95 -26.20
CA ASP A 498 3.47 -12.17 -25.99
C ASP A 498 3.97 -13.28 -26.93
N PRO A 499 4.46 -14.42 -26.40
CA PRO A 499 5.05 -15.49 -27.20
C PRO A 499 4.03 -16.28 -28.03
N LYS A 500 2.72 -16.13 -27.80
CA LYS A 500 1.67 -16.76 -28.61
C LYS A 500 1.01 -15.78 -29.57
N ASN A 501 0.63 -14.60 -29.09
CA ASN A 501 -0.17 -13.65 -29.88
C ASN A 501 0.69 -12.57 -30.57
N GLY A 502 1.94 -12.38 -30.15
CA GLY A 502 2.82 -11.33 -30.68
C GLY A 502 2.41 -9.90 -30.26
N TYR A 503 1.55 -9.77 -29.25
CA TYR A 503 1.16 -8.48 -28.69
C TYR A 503 2.29 -7.88 -27.86
N LEU A 504 2.53 -6.59 -28.04
CA LEU A 504 3.59 -5.85 -27.35
C LEU A 504 3.02 -5.17 -26.10
N TYR A 505 3.73 -5.30 -24.98
CA TYR A 505 3.43 -4.64 -23.70
C TYR A 505 4.62 -3.80 -23.24
N TRP A 506 4.37 -2.67 -22.58
CA TRP A 506 5.41 -1.86 -21.96
C TRP A 506 4.86 -1.03 -20.81
N GLY A 507 5.73 -0.71 -19.86
CA GLY A 507 5.51 0.38 -18.93
C GLY A 507 6.15 1.67 -19.47
N ASP A 508 5.45 2.79 -19.38
CA ASP A 508 5.96 4.11 -19.74
C ASP A 508 6.00 5.03 -18.51
N VAL A 509 7.19 5.57 -18.21
CA VAL A 509 7.40 6.46 -17.07
C VAL A 509 6.94 7.86 -17.45
N GLY A 510 5.97 8.41 -16.73
CA GLY A 510 5.36 9.70 -17.03
C GLY A 510 6.07 10.92 -16.44
N PRO A 511 5.50 12.12 -16.62
CA PRO A 511 6.06 13.37 -16.10
C PRO A 511 5.71 13.58 -14.61
N ASP A 512 6.29 14.59 -13.98
CA ASP A 512 6.34 14.71 -12.50
C ASP A 512 5.31 15.65 -11.85
N ALA A 513 4.39 16.23 -12.63
CA ALA A 513 3.35 17.11 -12.10
C ALA A 513 2.49 16.38 -11.04
N ARG A 514 2.28 17.02 -9.89
CA ARG A 514 1.59 16.43 -8.72
C ARG A 514 0.10 16.76 -8.62
N VAL A 515 -0.35 17.76 -9.37
CA VAL A 515 -1.72 18.29 -9.34
C VAL A 515 -2.14 18.63 -10.75
N ASP A 516 -3.45 18.54 -11.01
CA ASP A 516 -3.99 18.93 -12.30
C ASP A 516 -3.93 20.44 -12.50
N SER A 517 -3.71 20.84 -13.76
CA SER A 517 -3.82 22.22 -14.22
C SER A 517 -4.55 22.22 -15.57
N LEU A 518 -5.74 21.63 -15.58
CA LEU A 518 -6.51 21.27 -16.79
C LEU A 518 -6.78 22.45 -17.75
N VAL A 519 -6.83 23.69 -17.23
CA VAL A 519 -7.08 24.89 -18.03
C VAL A 519 -5.80 25.43 -18.69
N THR A 520 -4.65 25.31 -18.04
CA THR A 520 -3.43 26.03 -18.45
C THR A 520 -2.28 25.14 -18.88
N ARG A 521 -2.11 23.97 -18.28
CA ARG A 521 -1.00 23.05 -18.58
C ARG A 521 -1.49 21.68 -19.03
N GLY A 522 -2.53 21.14 -18.38
CA GLY A 522 -3.05 19.80 -18.60
C GLY A 522 -3.15 18.98 -17.31
N PRO A 523 -3.30 17.66 -17.42
CA PRO A 523 -3.39 16.76 -16.28
C PRO A 523 -2.07 16.69 -15.49
N MET A 524 -2.16 16.21 -14.24
CA MET A 524 -0.99 15.76 -13.49
C MET A 524 -0.29 14.59 -14.20
N GLY A 525 0.89 14.20 -13.73
CA GLY A 525 1.61 13.08 -14.33
C GLY A 525 0.98 11.74 -13.99
N TYR A 526 1.12 10.76 -14.89
CA TYR A 526 0.75 9.35 -14.71
C TYR A 526 1.84 8.44 -15.26
N ASP A 527 2.16 7.35 -14.58
CA ASP A 527 2.84 6.24 -15.24
C ASP A 527 1.79 5.36 -15.89
N GLU A 528 2.15 4.71 -16.99
CA GLU A 528 1.23 3.96 -17.84
C GLU A 528 1.70 2.52 -18.06
N MET A 529 0.76 1.58 -18.06
CA MET A 529 0.94 0.27 -18.68
C MET A 529 0.16 0.26 -19.99
N ASN A 530 0.87 -0.11 -21.06
CA ASN A 530 0.40 0.02 -22.42
C ASN A 530 0.48 -1.32 -23.18
N GLN A 531 -0.38 -1.45 -24.20
CA GLN A 531 -0.47 -2.62 -25.06
C GLN A 531 -0.64 -2.21 -26.53
N ALA A 532 0.09 -2.87 -27.44
CA ALA A 532 -0.08 -2.71 -28.88
C ALA A 532 -0.32 -4.06 -29.56
N ARG A 533 -1.60 -4.29 -29.91
CA ARG A 533 -2.05 -5.42 -30.76
C ARG A 533 -1.82 -5.16 -32.25
N LYS A 534 -1.67 -3.88 -32.60
CA LYS A 534 -1.32 -3.35 -33.91
C LYS A 534 -0.52 -2.07 -33.72
N ALA A 535 0.17 -1.65 -34.77
CA ALA A 535 0.86 -0.37 -34.79
C ALA A 535 -0.06 0.81 -34.41
N GLY A 536 0.48 1.82 -33.73
CA GLY A 536 -0.32 2.92 -33.19
C GLY A 536 0.47 4.10 -32.62
N ASN A 537 -0.24 5.21 -32.40
CA ASN A 537 0.25 6.37 -31.66
C ASN A 537 -0.35 6.33 -30.24
N PHE A 538 0.49 6.42 -29.21
CA PHE A 538 0.14 6.34 -27.79
C PHE A 538 0.22 7.70 -27.08
N GLY A 539 0.38 8.78 -27.86
CA GLY A 539 -0.10 10.10 -27.48
C GLY A 539 0.94 11.05 -26.87
N TRP A 540 1.99 10.59 -26.20
CA TRP A 540 2.99 11.49 -25.61
C TRP A 540 3.68 12.36 -26.70
N PRO A 541 3.88 13.69 -26.49
CA PRO A 541 3.63 14.47 -25.28
C PRO A 541 2.29 15.23 -25.27
N PHE A 542 1.36 14.89 -26.15
CA PHE A 542 0.08 15.59 -26.30
C PHE A 542 -0.97 15.06 -25.32
N PHE A 543 -0.89 13.78 -24.97
CA PHE A 543 -1.82 13.10 -24.08
C PHE A 543 -1.08 12.22 -23.07
N ILE A 544 -1.80 11.83 -22.04
CA ILE A 544 -1.37 10.86 -21.03
C ILE A 544 -2.60 10.10 -20.50
N ALA A 545 -2.40 8.99 -19.80
CA ALA A 545 -3.44 8.16 -19.20
C ALA A 545 -4.46 7.66 -20.25
N ASP A 546 -5.75 7.85 -20.01
CA ASP A 546 -6.84 7.52 -20.92
C ASP A 546 -7.03 8.59 -22.02
N ASN A 547 -5.94 9.03 -22.65
CA ASN A 547 -5.88 10.14 -23.62
C ASN A 547 -6.28 11.52 -23.04
N GLN A 548 -5.97 11.77 -21.76
CA GLN A 548 -6.17 13.10 -21.16
C GLN A 548 -5.26 14.14 -21.83
N PRO A 549 -5.81 15.25 -22.36
CA PRO A 549 -5.05 16.17 -23.19
C PRO A 549 -4.24 17.18 -22.37
N TYR A 550 -2.97 17.38 -22.75
CA TYR A 550 -2.23 18.58 -22.38
C TYR A 550 -2.74 19.80 -23.15
N VAL A 551 -2.34 20.99 -22.68
CA VAL A 551 -2.68 22.28 -23.27
C VAL A 551 -1.45 22.86 -23.95
N GLU A 552 -1.62 23.41 -25.15
CA GLU A 552 -0.58 24.20 -25.81
C GLU A 552 -0.06 25.29 -24.86
N TYR A 553 1.26 25.47 -24.79
CA TYR A 553 1.86 26.46 -23.89
C TYR A 553 3.00 27.19 -24.58
N ASN A 554 2.90 28.52 -24.62
CA ASN A 554 3.94 29.37 -25.19
C ASN A 554 4.97 29.72 -24.11
N TYR A 555 6.17 29.16 -24.20
CA TYR A 555 7.23 29.36 -23.21
C TYR A 555 7.90 30.75 -23.30
N ALA A 556 7.70 31.50 -24.38
CA ALA A 556 8.18 32.87 -24.49
C ALA A 556 7.26 33.89 -23.79
N THR A 557 5.94 33.63 -23.76
CA THR A 557 4.92 34.57 -23.24
C THR A 557 4.18 34.07 -22.00
N GLY A 558 4.25 32.77 -21.70
CA GLY A 558 3.51 32.11 -20.63
C GLY A 558 2.03 31.88 -20.92
N GLU A 559 1.58 32.10 -22.15
CA GLU A 559 0.18 31.98 -22.56
C GLU A 559 -0.19 30.54 -22.92
N SER A 560 -1.35 30.09 -22.43
CA SER A 560 -1.93 28.79 -22.77
C SER A 560 -2.85 28.89 -23.99
N GLY A 561 -2.76 27.91 -24.87
CA GLY A 561 -3.59 27.76 -26.08
C GLY A 561 -4.74 26.78 -25.88
N LYS A 562 -4.96 25.93 -26.89
CA LYS A 562 -6.04 24.91 -26.84
C LYS A 562 -5.52 23.59 -26.28
N SER A 563 -6.44 22.79 -25.71
CA SER A 563 -6.17 21.38 -25.45
C SER A 563 -6.01 20.61 -26.77
N PHE A 564 -5.11 19.64 -26.80
CA PHE A 564 -4.92 18.78 -27.96
C PHE A 564 -6.13 17.85 -28.18
N ASP A 565 -6.36 17.44 -29.44
CA ASP A 565 -7.46 16.53 -29.83
C ASP A 565 -6.91 15.11 -30.07
N PRO A 566 -7.29 14.11 -29.25
CA PRO A 566 -6.78 12.75 -29.39
C PRO A 566 -7.22 12.06 -30.69
N ALA A 567 -8.34 12.47 -31.29
CA ALA A 567 -8.79 11.93 -32.56
C ALA A 567 -7.97 12.45 -33.75
N ARG A 568 -7.31 13.60 -33.59
CA ARG A 568 -6.51 14.23 -34.64
C ARG A 568 -5.40 15.12 -34.08
N PRO A 569 -4.34 14.55 -33.47
CA PRO A 569 -3.29 15.33 -32.85
C PRO A 569 -2.51 16.13 -33.89
N VAL A 570 -2.09 17.36 -33.54
CA VAL A 570 -1.36 18.26 -34.43
C VAL A 570 -0.03 18.67 -33.79
N ASN A 571 1.07 18.36 -34.46
CA ASN A 571 2.42 18.69 -34.04
C ASN A 571 2.92 19.95 -34.75
N THR A 572 2.74 21.10 -34.10
CA THR A 572 3.14 22.43 -34.56
C THR A 572 4.54 22.87 -34.13
N SER A 573 5.34 21.97 -33.52
CA SER A 573 6.69 22.31 -33.08
C SER A 573 7.56 22.77 -34.26
N ARG A 574 8.35 23.83 -34.03
CA ARG A 574 9.41 24.27 -34.97
C ARG A 574 10.46 23.20 -35.26
N ASN A 575 10.61 22.22 -34.37
CA ASN A 575 11.57 21.12 -34.47
C ASN A 575 10.95 19.85 -35.08
N ASN A 576 9.67 19.87 -35.48
CA ASN A 576 9.04 18.74 -36.14
C ASN A 576 9.50 18.63 -37.61
N THR A 577 10.16 17.52 -37.93
CA THR A 577 10.57 17.18 -39.31
C THR A 577 9.63 16.17 -39.98
N GLY A 578 8.62 15.70 -39.25
CA GLY A 578 7.66 14.68 -39.67
C GLY A 578 6.34 15.23 -40.21
N LEU A 579 5.30 14.43 -40.07
CA LEU A 579 3.91 14.83 -40.33
C LEU A 579 3.45 15.85 -39.29
N GLU A 580 2.66 16.82 -39.74
CA GLU A 580 2.02 17.80 -38.86
C GLU A 580 0.76 17.22 -38.22
N VAL A 581 -0.05 16.46 -38.97
CA VAL A 581 -1.23 15.76 -38.46
C VAL A 581 -0.86 14.31 -38.18
N LEU A 582 -0.99 13.91 -36.92
CA LEU A 582 -0.59 12.58 -36.45
C LEU A 582 -1.74 11.58 -36.51
N PRO A 583 -1.45 10.27 -36.49
CA PRO A 583 -2.46 9.24 -36.25
C PRO A 583 -3.19 9.47 -34.91
N PRO A 584 -4.47 9.06 -34.78
CA PRO A 584 -5.21 9.14 -33.52
C PRO A 584 -4.48 8.47 -32.37
N ALA A 585 -4.55 9.08 -31.18
CA ALA A 585 -3.95 8.56 -29.96
C ALA A 585 -4.74 7.37 -29.39
N GLN A 586 -4.04 6.35 -28.91
CA GLN A 586 -4.58 5.19 -28.21
C GLN A 586 -4.33 5.32 -26.72
N PRO A 587 -5.32 5.03 -25.86
CA PRO A 587 -5.17 5.18 -24.42
C PRO A 587 -4.35 4.06 -23.79
N ALA A 588 -3.75 4.33 -22.64
CA ALA A 588 -3.19 3.31 -21.76
C ALA A 588 -4.31 2.43 -21.18
N TYR A 589 -4.02 1.15 -20.91
CA TYR A 589 -5.02 0.24 -20.32
C TYR A 589 -5.00 0.25 -18.78
N VAL A 590 -3.87 0.61 -18.17
CA VAL A 590 -3.73 0.95 -16.75
C VAL A 590 -2.84 2.19 -16.63
N TYR A 591 -3.17 3.10 -15.72
CA TYR A 591 -2.38 4.30 -15.47
C TYR A 591 -2.55 4.79 -14.04
N TYR A 592 -1.51 5.39 -13.45
CA TYR A 592 -1.58 5.83 -12.05
C TYR A 592 -0.68 7.01 -11.69
N PRO A 593 -1.17 7.90 -10.81
CA PRO A 593 -0.42 9.05 -10.30
C PRO A 593 0.42 8.68 -9.08
N TYR A 594 1.15 9.67 -8.55
CA TYR A 594 1.90 9.51 -7.31
C TYR A 594 1.01 9.25 -6.09
N GLY A 595 -0.18 9.87 -6.06
CA GLY A 595 -1.15 9.75 -4.97
C GLY A 595 -2.00 8.50 -5.07
N GLU A 596 -2.94 8.35 -4.13
CA GLU A 596 -3.99 7.33 -4.24
C GLU A 596 -4.87 7.61 -5.46
N PHE A 597 -5.34 6.54 -6.09
CA PHE A 597 -6.09 6.65 -7.32
C PHE A 597 -7.25 5.65 -7.34
N GLY A 598 -8.47 6.16 -7.33
CA GLY A 598 -9.67 5.32 -7.19
C GLY A 598 -10.01 4.47 -8.41
N THR A 599 -9.39 4.69 -9.57
CA THR A 599 -9.63 3.87 -10.78
C THR A 599 -8.82 2.57 -10.78
N PHE A 600 -7.65 2.57 -10.14
CA PHE A 600 -6.77 1.40 -10.00
C PHE A 600 -6.16 1.39 -8.59
N PRO A 601 -6.97 1.22 -7.53
CA PRO A 601 -6.50 1.37 -6.15
C PRO A 601 -5.40 0.37 -5.77
N GLU A 602 -5.29 -0.76 -6.46
CA GLU A 602 -4.33 -1.82 -6.19
C GLU A 602 -2.88 -1.39 -6.43
N VAL A 603 -2.65 -0.35 -7.25
CA VAL A 603 -1.30 0.19 -7.51
C VAL A 603 -0.74 0.99 -6.32
N GLY A 604 -1.60 1.37 -5.37
CA GLY A 604 -1.24 2.15 -4.18
C GLY A 604 -0.80 3.58 -4.49
N SER A 605 0.02 4.15 -3.60
CA SER A 605 0.63 5.49 -3.74
C SER A 605 2.13 5.42 -3.39
N GLY A 606 2.91 6.41 -3.83
CA GLY A 606 4.38 6.42 -3.69
C GLY A 606 5.08 6.84 -4.99
N GLY A 607 6.41 6.65 -5.05
CA GLY A 607 7.19 6.83 -6.29
C GLY A 607 6.63 6.03 -7.47
N ARG A 608 7.06 6.33 -8.71
CA ARG A 608 6.55 5.63 -9.90
C ARG A 608 7.64 5.34 -10.92
N ASN A 609 7.58 4.15 -11.46
CA ASN A 609 8.31 3.65 -12.61
C ASN A 609 7.64 2.33 -13.06
N ALA A 610 6.67 2.45 -13.98
CA ALA A 610 5.95 1.33 -14.59
C ALA A 610 6.87 0.48 -15.49
N MET A 611 6.79 -0.85 -15.35
CA MET A 611 7.49 -1.81 -16.19
C MET A 611 6.57 -2.99 -16.58
N ALA A 612 6.75 -3.49 -17.80
CA ALA A 612 6.04 -4.69 -18.26
C ALA A 612 6.99 -5.89 -18.21
N GLY A 613 6.53 -6.97 -17.56
CA GLY A 613 7.18 -8.28 -17.58
C GLY A 613 6.52 -9.24 -18.59
N PRO A 614 6.79 -10.53 -18.48
CA PRO A 614 6.35 -11.53 -19.45
C PRO A 614 4.85 -11.81 -19.40
N VAL A 615 4.30 -12.22 -20.55
CA VAL A 615 3.02 -12.94 -20.62
C VAL A 615 3.29 -14.43 -20.43
N TYR A 616 2.58 -15.08 -19.50
CA TYR A 616 2.83 -16.48 -19.17
C TYR A 616 1.88 -17.45 -19.89
N TYR A 617 2.39 -18.62 -20.27
CA TYR A 617 1.60 -19.74 -20.79
C TYR A 617 2.23 -21.05 -20.35
N SER A 618 1.57 -21.76 -19.44
CA SER A 618 2.06 -22.99 -18.82
C SER A 618 2.32 -24.11 -19.82
N ASP A 619 1.55 -24.21 -20.90
CA ASP A 619 1.73 -25.20 -21.97
C ASP A 619 3.01 -25.03 -22.81
N LEU A 620 3.70 -23.89 -22.70
CA LEU A 620 5.00 -23.68 -23.34
C LEU A 620 6.17 -24.28 -22.54
N TYR A 621 5.93 -24.72 -21.30
CA TYR A 621 6.98 -25.08 -20.35
C TYR A 621 6.73 -26.44 -19.68
N GLN A 622 7.81 -27.09 -19.24
CA GLN A 622 7.76 -28.38 -18.54
C GLN A 622 8.69 -28.45 -17.32
N GLY A 623 9.12 -27.30 -16.77
CA GLY A 623 9.98 -27.24 -15.60
C GLY A 623 9.24 -27.40 -14.28
N GLU A 624 9.99 -27.73 -13.23
CA GLU A 624 9.48 -27.90 -11.87
C GLU A 624 8.96 -26.61 -11.23
N ASN A 625 9.48 -25.46 -11.66
CA ASN A 625 9.07 -24.12 -11.19
C ASN A 625 8.08 -23.45 -12.18
N ALA A 626 7.56 -24.18 -13.16
CA ALA A 626 6.58 -23.63 -14.08
C ALA A 626 5.31 -23.20 -13.32
N LEU A 627 4.78 -22.03 -13.66
CA LEU A 627 3.56 -21.51 -13.05
C LEU A 627 2.34 -22.31 -13.55
N PRO A 628 1.29 -22.42 -12.74
CA PRO A 628 0.08 -23.16 -13.11
C PRO A 628 -0.74 -22.41 -14.19
N GLU A 629 -1.66 -23.14 -14.84
CA GLU A 629 -2.59 -22.63 -15.86
C GLU A 629 -3.36 -21.37 -15.46
N TYR A 630 -3.48 -21.08 -14.15
CA TYR A 630 -4.08 -19.84 -13.65
C TYR A 630 -3.45 -18.55 -14.23
N TYR A 631 -2.16 -18.60 -14.58
CA TYR A 631 -1.45 -17.44 -15.15
C TYR A 631 -1.46 -17.40 -16.69
N ASP A 632 -2.09 -18.37 -17.35
CA ASP A 632 -2.12 -18.43 -18.81
C ASP A 632 -2.77 -17.18 -19.42
N GLY A 633 -2.04 -16.52 -20.31
CA GLY A 633 -2.46 -15.29 -20.98
C GLY A 633 -2.42 -14.03 -20.13
N LYS A 634 -1.99 -14.11 -18.87
CA LYS A 634 -1.82 -12.93 -18.01
C LYS A 634 -0.46 -12.29 -18.26
N VAL A 635 -0.45 -10.96 -18.40
CA VAL A 635 0.79 -10.17 -18.36
C VAL A 635 1.15 -9.93 -16.89
N ILE A 636 2.39 -10.23 -16.52
CA ILE A 636 2.93 -9.89 -15.20
C ILE A 636 3.58 -8.51 -15.34
N ILE A 637 2.95 -7.52 -14.71
CA ILE A 637 3.51 -6.16 -14.63
C ILE A 637 4.19 -5.97 -13.27
N TYR A 638 5.16 -5.07 -13.23
CA TYR A 638 5.88 -4.77 -12.00
C TYR A 638 6.26 -3.31 -11.93
N GLU A 639 6.58 -2.86 -10.73
CA GLU A 639 6.83 -1.45 -10.48
C GLU A 639 8.10 -1.29 -9.64
N TRP A 640 9.00 -0.48 -10.17
CA TRP A 640 10.37 -0.42 -9.69
C TRP A 640 10.55 0.42 -8.42
N MET A 641 9.68 1.40 -8.12
CA MET A 641 9.78 2.27 -6.94
C MET A 641 9.09 1.71 -5.69
N ARG A 642 7.82 1.34 -5.83
CA ARG A 642 6.89 0.76 -4.86
C ARG A 642 7.13 -0.73 -4.64
N GLY A 643 7.80 -1.41 -5.58
CA GLY A 643 8.30 -2.77 -5.37
C GLY A 643 7.20 -3.83 -5.30
N TRP A 644 6.22 -3.78 -6.21
CA TRP A 644 5.19 -4.81 -6.35
C TRP A 644 5.26 -5.50 -7.71
N MET A 645 4.70 -6.72 -7.77
CA MET A 645 4.38 -7.44 -9.00
C MET A 645 2.89 -7.75 -9.02
N LYS A 646 2.27 -7.68 -10.18
CA LYS A 646 0.83 -7.94 -10.37
C LYS A 646 0.57 -8.70 -11.66
N ALA A 647 -0.36 -9.63 -11.62
CA ALA A 647 -0.87 -10.31 -12.80
C ALA A 647 -2.13 -9.58 -13.29
N VAL A 648 -2.15 -9.21 -14.57
CA VAL A 648 -3.30 -8.55 -15.19
C VAL A 648 -4.08 -9.56 -16.02
N SER A 649 -5.38 -9.67 -15.73
CA SER A 649 -6.33 -10.41 -16.53
C SER A 649 -6.98 -9.48 -17.54
N LEU A 650 -6.99 -9.88 -18.81
CA LEU A 650 -7.71 -9.20 -19.88
C LEU A 650 -8.91 -10.06 -20.31
N PHE A 651 -9.96 -9.41 -20.81
CA PHE A 651 -11.04 -10.11 -21.49
C PHE A 651 -10.58 -10.67 -22.84
N LYS A 652 -11.41 -11.50 -23.49
CA LYS A 652 -11.14 -12.02 -24.85
C LYS A 652 -11.03 -10.94 -25.93
N ASP A 653 -11.57 -9.75 -25.67
CA ASP A 653 -11.42 -8.55 -26.52
C ASP A 653 -10.17 -7.72 -26.15
N ASP A 654 -9.32 -8.27 -25.29
CA ASP A 654 -8.11 -7.72 -24.68
C ASP A 654 -8.31 -6.44 -23.86
N THR A 655 -9.55 -6.10 -23.49
CA THR A 655 -9.79 -5.00 -22.55
C THR A 655 -9.48 -5.41 -21.12
N PHE A 656 -9.06 -4.45 -20.28
CA PHE A 656 -8.74 -4.70 -18.88
C PHE A 656 -9.93 -5.35 -18.15
N ASN A 657 -9.71 -6.48 -17.49
CA ASN A 657 -10.69 -7.10 -16.61
C ASN A 657 -10.40 -6.74 -15.15
N LYS A 658 -9.27 -7.23 -14.63
CA LYS A 658 -8.83 -7.05 -13.25
C LYS A 658 -7.32 -7.23 -13.12
N MET A 659 -6.79 -6.87 -11.96
CA MET A 659 -5.39 -6.98 -11.64
C MET A 659 -5.22 -7.47 -10.21
N GLU A 660 -4.35 -8.45 -10.01
CA GLU A 660 -4.14 -9.09 -8.70
C GLU A 660 -2.65 -9.16 -8.34
N PRO A 661 -2.29 -9.24 -7.05
CA PRO A 661 -0.90 -9.42 -6.66
C PRO A 661 -0.29 -10.72 -7.24
N PHE A 662 0.96 -10.65 -7.69
CA PHE A 662 1.74 -11.81 -8.09
C PHE A 662 2.88 -12.02 -7.09
N ALA A 663 2.94 -13.18 -6.45
CA ALA A 663 3.91 -13.53 -5.41
C ALA A 663 4.15 -12.40 -4.36
N PRO A 664 3.09 -11.88 -3.71
CA PRO A 664 3.18 -10.67 -2.87
C PRO A 664 4.09 -10.79 -1.64
N ASN A 665 4.39 -12.01 -1.18
CA ASN A 665 5.33 -12.26 -0.09
C ASN A 665 6.81 -12.09 -0.50
N ILE A 666 7.09 -11.96 -1.81
CA ILE A 666 8.44 -11.73 -2.30
C ILE A 666 8.82 -10.26 -2.15
N GLN A 667 9.79 -9.98 -1.29
CA GLN A 667 10.36 -8.64 -1.18
C GLN A 667 11.28 -8.33 -2.36
N LEU A 668 11.01 -7.17 -3.00
CA LEU A 668 11.79 -6.67 -4.13
C LEU A 668 12.70 -5.50 -3.72
N ASN A 669 13.87 -5.43 -4.35
CA ASN A 669 14.86 -4.36 -4.22
C ASN A 669 15.05 -3.67 -5.56
N ASN A 670 14.04 -2.88 -5.96
CA ASN A 670 14.07 -2.13 -7.22
C ASN A 670 14.27 -3.07 -8.42
N LEU A 671 13.27 -3.96 -8.63
CA LEU A 671 13.22 -4.95 -9.70
C LEU A 671 13.30 -4.25 -11.06
N ILE A 672 14.43 -4.40 -11.77
CA ILE A 672 14.73 -3.69 -13.01
C ILE A 672 14.39 -4.52 -14.25
N ASP A 673 14.37 -5.85 -14.11
CA ASP A 673 14.03 -6.74 -15.21
C ASP A 673 13.44 -8.08 -14.74
N MET A 674 12.59 -8.67 -15.59
CA MET A 674 11.92 -9.95 -15.36
C MET A 674 11.83 -10.74 -16.67
N GLU A 675 12.28 -11.99 -16.66
CA GLU A 675 12.27 -12.88 -17.85
C GLU A 675 11.85 -14.30 -17.48
N VAL A 676 11.23 -15.01 -18.43
CA VAL A 676 10.90 -16.44 -18.28
C VAL A 676 12.04 -17.28 -18.88
N GLY A 677 12.59 -18.19 -18.09
CA GLY A 677 13.55 -19.18 -18.56
C GLY A 677 12.92 -20.26 -19.45
N PRO A 678 13.74 -21.07 -20.14
CA PRO A 678 13.26 -22.13 -21.04
C PRO A 678 12.44 -23.23 -20.33
N ASP A 679 12.57 -23.35 -19.01
CA ASP A 679 11.83 -24.29 -18.18
C ASP A 679 10.56 -23.69 -17.54
N GLY A 680 10.24 -22.44 -17.85
CA GLY A 680 9.07 -21.73 -17.30
C GLY A 680 9.33 -21.03 -15.97
N THR A 681 10.56 -21.06 -15.45
CA THR A 681 10.97 -20.34 -14.24
C THR A 681 10.99 -18.83 -14.48
N ILE A 682 10.44 -18.04 -13.55
CA ILE A 682 10.52 -16.57 -13.60
C ILE A 682 11.82 -16.09 -12.93
N TYR A 683 12.69 -15.46 -13.70
CA TYR A 683 13.91 -14.82 -13.21
C TYR A 683 13.65 -13.35 -12.89
N LEU A 684 14.35 -12.85 -11.87
CA LEU A 684 14.26 -11.49 -11.35
C LEU A 684 15.65 -10.87 -11.27
N LEU A 685 15.82 -9.71 -11.91
CA LEU A 685 17.03 -8.89 -11.81
C LEU A 685 16.73 -7.62 -11.01
N GLU A 686 17.48 -7.40 -9.95
CA GLU A 686 17.28 -6.30 -9.02
C GLU A 686 18.44 -5.32 -9.07
N TYR A 687 18.12 -4.04 -9.30
CA TYR A 687 19.09 -2.96 -9.34
C TYR A 687 19.70 -2.70 -7.95
N GLY A 688 18.91 -2.90 -6.90
CA GLY A 688 19.25 -2.50 -5.53
C GLY A 688 18.89 -1.04 -5.25
N THR A 689 19.14 -0.59 -4.03
CA THR A 689 18.49 0.63 -3.51
C THR A 689 19.26 1.93 -3.73
N GLY A 690 20.51 1.89 -4.16
CA GLY A 690 21.33 3.07 -4.44
C GLY A 690 21.43 3.33 -5.94
N TRP A 691 21.12 4.55 -6.38
CA TRP A 691 21.24 4.92 -7.79
C TRP A 691 22.69 5.20 -8.17
N PHE A 692 23.06 4.85 -9.40
CA PHE A 692 24.38 5.15 -9.99
C PHE A 692 25.57 4.61 -9.19
N THR A 693 25.37 3.52 -8.47
CA THR A 693 26.36 2.96 -7.53
C THR A 693 26.12 1.48 -7.33
N ARG A 694 27.17 0.76 -6.91
CA ARG A 694 27.05 -0.63 -6.50
C ARG A 694 26.14 -0.78 -5.29
N ASN A 695 25.30 -1.80 -5.35
CA ASN A 695 24.32 -2.08 -4.30
C ASN A 695 24.54 -3.46 -3.69
N ASP A 696 24.67 -3.52 -2.37
CA ASP A 696 24.80 -4.77 -1.61
C ASP A 696 23.53 -5.63 -1.67
N ASN A 697 22.40 -5.03 -2.04
CA ASN A 697 21.11 -5.68 -2.26
C ASN A 697 20.69 -5.72 -3.74
N SER A 698 21.62 -5.45 -4.67
CA SER A 698 21.43 -5.88 -6.06
C SER A 698 21.43 -7.40 -6.10
N ALA A 699 20.63 -8.00 -6.98
CA ALA A 699 20.55 -9.46 -7.02
C ALA A 699 20.10 -9.99 -8.37
N LEU A 700 20.50 -11.23 -8.63
CA LEU A 700 19.89 -12.11 -9.62
C LEU A 700 19.24 -13.23 -8.82
N SER A 701 17.97 -13.49 -9.06
CA SER A 701 17.19 -14.50 -8.34
C SER A 701 16.13 -15.09 -9.26
N TYR A 702 15.45 -16.15 -8.81
CA TYR A 702 14.27 -16.66 -9.49
C TYR A 702 13.15 -16.96 -8.49
N ILE A 703 11.92 -17.05 -9.00
CA ILE A 703 10.75 -17.47 -8.24
C ILE A 703 10.62 -18.99 -8.37
N ALA A 704 10.80 -19.69 -7.25
CA ALA A 704 10.42 -21.08 -7.13
C ALA A 704 8.92 -21.18 -6.86
N TYR A 705 8.23 -22.00 -7.64
CA TYR A 705 6.81 -22.30 -7.45
C TYR A 705 6.65 -23.71 -6.87
N ASN A 706 6.24 -23.80 -5.61
CA ASN A 706 6.03 -25.05 -4.91
C ASN A 706 4.63 -25.58 -5.22
N ALA A 707 4.51 -26.40 -6.28
CA ALA A 707 3.26 -27.10 -6.61
C ALA A 707 2.94 -28.27 -5.67
N GLY A 708 3.96 -28.76 -4.93
CA GLY A 708 3.84 -29.85 -3.97
C GLY A 708 3.35 -29.40 -2.59
N ASN A 709 3.65 -30.24 -1.59
CA ASN A 709 3.36 -30.01 -0.18
C ASN A 709 4.17 -28.83 0.38
N LEU A 710 3.54 -27.93 1.11
CA LEU A 710 4.21 -26.81 1.79
C LEU A 710 4.62 -27.20 3.21
N ALA A 711 5.70 -26.61 3.71
CA ALA A 711 6.06 -26.80 5.10
C ALA A 711 5.13 -25.97 6.01
N PRO A 712 4.81 -26.43 7.24
CA PRO A 712 4.03 -25.66 8.20
C PRO A 712 4.66 -24.31 8.55
N GLU A 713 3.86 -23.31 8.89
CA GLU A 713 4.33 -22.01 9.38
C GLU A 713 4.23 -21.91 10.90
N ILE A 714 5.23 -21.32 11.56
CA ILE A 714 5.22 -21.04 13.01
C ILE A 714 5.02 -19.54 13.22
N SER A 715 3.87 -19.14 13.76
CA SER A 715 3.53 -17.75 14.06
C SER A 715 4.15 -17.26 15.38
N SER A 716 4.23 -18.12 16.40
CA SER A 716 4.85 -17.78 17.68
C SER A 716 5.29 -19.03 18.45
N LEU A 717 6.29 -18.84 19.31
CA LEU A 717 6.67 -19.75 20.38
C LEU A 717 6.70 -18.95 21.68
N GLU A 718 6.06 -19.44 22.74
CA GLU A 718 6.01 -18.80 24.04
C GLU A 718 6.41 -19.78 25.16
N VAL A 719 7.01 -19.25 26.23
CA VAL A 719 7.32 -20.01 27.44
C VAL A 719 6.87 -19.20 28.66
N ASP A 720 6.03 -19.79 29.51
CA ASP A 720 5.40 -19.13 30.66
C ASP A 720 6.43 -18.60 31.69
N LYS A 721 7.55 -19.31 31.85
CA LYS A 721 8.64 -18.97 32.76
C LYS A 721 9.99 -19.15 32.07
N ILE A 722 10.73 -18.06 31.95
CA ILE A 722 12.07 -18.04 31.35
C ILE A 722 13.20 -18.16 32.39
N SER A 723 12.88 -18.11 33.69
CA SER A 723 13.83 -18.28 34.78
C SER A 723 13.18 -18.74 36.08
N GLY A 724 13.94 -19.39 36.97
CA GLY A 724 13.51 -19.70 38.33
C GLY A 724 14.35 -20.78 39.01
N GLN A 725 14.06 -21.05 40.28
CA GLN A 725 14.72 -22.10 41.07
C GLN A 725 14.38 -23.52 40.58
N LEU A 726 15.25 -24.47 40.93
CA LEU A 726 15.02 -25.89 40.66
C LEU A 726 14.12 -26.51 41.74
N PRO A 727 13.21 -27.44 41.37
CA PRO A 727 12.86 -27.81 40.00
C PRO A 727 12.08 -26.67 39.30
N LEU A 728 12.52 -26.30 38.09
CA LEU A 728 11.84 -25.26 37.31
C LEU A 728 10.87 -25.93 36.33
N GLN A 729 9.58 -25.88 36.64
CA GLN A 729 8.52 -26.29 35.73
C GLN A 729 8.19 -25.14 34.76
N VAL A 730 8.28 -25.43 33.46
CA VAL A 730 7.91 -24.53 32.36
C VAL A 730 6.82 -25.15 31.49
N ARG A 731 6.00 -24.31 30.87
CA ARG A 731 5.09 -24.64 29.80
C ARG A 731 5.47 -23.86 28.55
N ALA A 732 5.83 -24.58 27.49
CA ALA A 732 6.07 -24.03 26.17
C ALA A 732 4.85 -24.24 25.28
N GLU A 733 4.46 -23.23 24.51
CA GLU A 733 3.30 -23.27 23.61
C GLU A 733 3.66 -22.64 22.27
N VAL A 734 3.30 -23.29 21.17
CA VAL A 734 3.61 -22.85 19.80
C VAL A 734 2.30 -22.61 19.04
N THR A 735 2.21 -21.49 18.34
CA THR A 735 1.15 -21.25 17.36
C THR A 735 1.71 -21.57 15.99
N ALA A 736 1.15 -22.59 15.33
CA ALA A 736 1.55 -23.00 13.99
C ALA A 736 0.33 -23.39 13.14
N SER A 737 0.48 -23.27 11.83
CA SER A 737 -0.57 -23.61 10.86
C SER A 737 0.02 -24.25 9.62
N ASP A 738 -0.71 -25.18 9.02
CA ASP A 738 -0.40 -25.72 7.70
C ASP A 738 -1.28 -25.07 6.64
N GLY A 739 -0.67 -24.61 5.55
CA GLY A 739 -1.37 -23.95 4.45
C GLY A 739 -2.35 -24.89 3.74
N GLU A 740 -2.15 -26.20 3.80
CA GLU A 740 -3.01 -27.22 3.16
C GLU A 740 -3.99 -27.88 4.15
N GLY A 741 -4.00 -27.43 5.40
CA GLY A 741 -4.91 -27.90 6.45
C GLY A 741 -4.55 -29.29 6.99
N GLN A 742 -3.29 -29.71 6.87
CA GLN A 742 -2.81 -30.99 7.37
C GLN A 742 -2.68 -31.03 8.90
N GLU A 743 -2.75 -32.24 9.47
CA GLU A 743 -2.53 -32.44 10.90
C GLU A 743 -1.06 -32.24 11.25
N LEU A 744 -0.79 -31.41 12.27
CA LEU A 744 0.56 -31.06 12.69
C LEU A 744 1.06 -31.93 13.85
N SER A 745 2.36 -32.19 13.86
CA SER A 745 3.09 -32.79 14.98
C SER A 745 4.27 -31.91 15.39
N TYR A 746 4.65 -31.98 16.66
CA TYR A 746 5.59 -31.03 17.27
C TYR A 746 6.73 -31.78 17.95
N LEU A 747 7.96 -31.64 17.48
CA LEU A 747 9.17 -32.18 18.09
C LEU A 747 9.91 -31.06 18.82
N TRP A 748 9.83 -31.08 20.15
CA TRP A 748 10.45 -30.10 21.03
C TRP A 748 11.90 -30.48 21.32
N ASP A 749 12.84 -29.56 21.12
CA ASP A 749 14.20 -29.63 21.64
C ASP A 749 14.29 -28.80 22.92
N LEU A 750 14.65 -29.44 24.02
CA LEU A 750 14.69 -28.84 25.36
C LEU A 750 16.05 -28.19 25.67
N GLY A 751 17.00 -28.20 24.73
CA GLY A 751 18.31 -27.58 24.89
C GLY A 751 19.25 -28.27 25.88
N ASN A 752 18.85 -29.42 26.43
CA ASN A 752 19.65 -30.31 27.29
C ASN A 752 20.07 -31.61 26.56
N GLY A 753 19.76 -31.74 25.27
CA GLY A 753 19.97 -32.96 24.48
C GLY A 753 18.79 -33.93 24.49
N GLU A 754 17.72 -33.63 25.23
CA GLU A 754 16.45 -34.36 25.16
C GLU A 754 15.54 -33.72 24.11
N GLN A 755 14.84 -34.59 23.38
CA GLN A 755 13.78 -34.20 22.46
C GLN A 755 12.49 -34.93 22.81
N GLN A 756 11.35 -34.25 22.65
CA GLN A 756 10.04 -34.82 22.96
C GLN A 756 9.02 -34.48 21.89
N GLN A 757 8.27 -35.47 21.41
CA GLN A 757 7.23 -35.27 20.41
C GLN A 757 5.84 -35.14 21.06
N THR A 758 5.03 -34.18 20.62
CA THR A 758 3.64 -33.99 21.03
C THR A 758 2.72 -33.86 19.81
N ALA A 759 1.44 -34.22 19.98
CA ALA A 759 0.38 -33.93 19.00
C ALA A 759 -0.34 -32.59 19.31
N SER A 760 -0.27 -32.14 20.57
CA SER A 760 -0.78 -30.83 20.97
C SER A 760 0.29 -29.75 20.78
N PRO A 761 -0.09 -28.49 20.51
CA PRO A 761 0.82 -27.36 20.30
C PRO A 761 1.49 -26.86 21.59
N PHE A 762 1.58 -27.67 22.64
CA PHE A 762 2.21 -27.29 23.90
C PHE A 762 2.94 -28.46 24.55
N LEU A 763 3.92 -28.13 25.40
CA LEU A 763 4.70 -29.05 26.20
C LEU A 763 4.88 -28.50 27.61
N GLU A 764 4.67 -29.35 28.63
CA GLU A 764 5.10 -29.07 30.00
C GLU A 764 6.39 -29.86 30.29
N TYR A 765 7.41 -29.19 30.81
CA TYR A 765 8.70 -29.80 31.14
C TYR A 765 9.28 -29.24 32.44
N THR A 766 10.04 -30.06 33.17
CA THR A 766 10.67 -29.69 34.44
C THR A 766 12.18 -29.82 34.36
N TYR A 767 12.90 -28.72 34.53
CA TYR A 767 14.36 -28.74 34.66
C TYR A 767 14.77 -29.03 36.11
N GLU A 768 15.49 -30.13 36.30
CA GLU A 768 16.02 -30.58 37.60
C GLU A 768 17.47 -30.15 37.84
N THR A 769 18.17 -29.71 36.80
CA THR A 769 19.58 -29.31 36.85
C THR A 769 19.76 -27.84 36.49
N ALA A 770 20.68 -27.16 37.18
CA ALA A 770 20.97 -25.76 36.91
C ALA A 770 21.67 -25.61 35.56
N GLY A 771 21.22 -24.66 34.75
CA GLY A 771 21.77 -24.45 33.43
C GLY A 771 21.00 -23.43 32.61
N THR A 772 21.55 -23.12 31.44
CA THR A 772 20.87 -22.32 30.41
C THR A 772 20.49 -23.25 29.27
N TYR A 773 19.19 -23.34 29.04
CA TYR A 773 18.57 -24.19 28.04
C TYR A 773 17.98 -23.32 26.93
N LYS A 774 17.96 -23.85 25.72
CA LYS A 774 17.38 -23.20 24.54
C LYS A 774 16.25 -24.09 24.05
N ILE A 775 15.02 -23.75 24.41
CA ILE A 775 13.84 -24.49 23.98
C ILE A 775 13.50 -24.06 22.56
N SER A 776 13.30 -25.02 21.66
CA SER A 776 12.78 -24.79 20.32
C SER A 776 11.84 -25.93 19.92
N VAL A 777 11.07 -25.75 18.86
CA VAL A 777 10.16 -26.77 18.35
C VAL A 777 10.29 -26.89 16.84
N GLN A 778 10.31 -28.12 16.34
CA GLN A 778 10.14 -28.45 14.94
C GLN A 778 8.70 -28.93 14.71
N VAL A 779 7.99 -28.26 13.82
CA VAL A 779 6.62 -28.58 13.43
C VAL A 779 6.64 -29.33 12.11
N SER A 780 5.95 -30.47 12.03
CA SER A 780 5.86 -31.30 10.84
C SER A 780 4.42 -31.61 10.49
N ASP A 781 4.11 -31.63 9.19
CA ASP A 781 2.81 -32.04 8.64
C ASP A 781 2.69 -33.55 8.34
N GLY A 782 3.76 -34.33 8.56
CA GLY A 782 3.80 -35.76 8.28
C GLY A 782 3.89 -36.14 6.79
N ASN A 783 3.88 -35.18 5.87
CA ASN A 783 4.01 -35.35 4.42
C ASN A 783 5.33 -34.80 3.86
N GLY A 784 6.30 -34.54 4.74
CA GLY A 784 7.66 -34.14 4.41
C GLY A 784 7.91 -32.63 4.55
N GLY A 785 6.90 -31.84 4.91
CA GLY A 785 7.08 -30.45 5.31
C GLY A 785 7.43 -30.34 6.79
N GLU A 786 8.52 -29.61 7.08
CA GLU A 786 8.99 -29.39 8.44
C GLU A 786 9.54 -27.96 8.60
N THR A 787 9.19 -27.30 9.71
CA THR A 787 9.68 -25.95 10.06
C THR A 787 10.16 -25.92 11.49
N ALA A 788 11.31 -25.31 11.75
CA ALA A 788 11.85 -25.14 13.09
C ALA A 788 11.69 -23.71 13.59
N SER A 789 11.34 -23.54 14.86
CA SER A 789 11.24 -22.24 15.51
C SER A 789 12.62 -21.65 15.81
N GLU A 790 12.68 -20.33 16.03
CA GLU A 790 13.78 -19.78 16.83
C GLU A 790 13.74 -20.33 18.27
N SER A 791 14.88 -20.30 18.97
CA SER A 791 15.00 -20.85 20.31
C SER A 791 14.75 -19.80 21.41
N ILE A 792 13.93 -20.13 22.41
CA ILE A 792 13.75 -19.34 23.64
C ILE A 792 14.71 -19.80 24.72
N LYS A 793 15.40 -18.85 25.34
CA LYS A 793 16.35 -19.11 26.42
C LYS A 793 15.62 -19.25 27.75
N VAL A 794 15.82 -20.38 28.44
CA VAL A 794 15.34 -20.65 29.78
C VAL A 794 16.53 -20.85 30.72
N VAL A 795 16.54 -20.14 31.85
CA VAL A 795 17.59 -20.25 32.87
C VAL A 795 17.04 -20.97 34.09
N ALA A 796 17.39 -22.24 34.26
CA ALA A 796 16.98 -23.02 35.41
C ALA A 796 18.04 -22.96 36.52
N GLY A 797 17.60 -22.78 37.77
CA GLY A 797 18.47 -22.65 38.94
C GLY A 797 18.91 -21.22 39.26
N ASN A 798 18.41 -20.22 38.53
CA ASN A 798 18.53 -18.80 38.85
C ASN A 798 17.22 -18.08 38.50
N THR A 799 16.82 -17.12 39.30
CA THR A 799 15.54 -16.41 39.30
C THR A 799 15.82 -14.94 39.07
N MET A 800 15.12 -14.33 38.11
CA MET A 800 15.29 -12.91 37.83
C MET A 800 15.04 -12.06 39.09
N PRO A 801 15.96 -11.14 39.46
CA PRO A 801 15.81 -10.36 40.68
C PRO A 801 14.70 -9.30 40.53
N GLU A 802 13.95 -9.06 41.59
CA GLU A 802 12.94 -8.00 41.66
C GLU A 802 13.60 -6.69 42.11
N VAL A 803 13.39 -5.62 41.33
CA VAL A 803 13.86 -4.27 41.66
C VAL A 803 12.66 -3.39 41.97
N ASN A 804 12.73 -2.58 43.01
CA ASN A 804 11.68 -1.64 43.40
C ASN A 804 12.29 -0.30 43.86
N ILE A 805 11.65 0.81 43.54
CA ILE A 805 12.10 2.16 43.91
C ILE A 805 11.11 2.74 44.90
N THR A 806 11.58 3.15 46.09
CA THR A 806 10.76 3.79 47.13
C THR A 806 11.25 5.20 47.47
N PHE A 807 10.39 5.99 48.11
CA PHE A 807 10.66 7.39 48.48
C PHE A 807 10.34 7.62 49.95
N LYS A 808 11.18 8.42 50.63
CA LYS A 808 10.97 8.79 52.04
C LYS A 808 9.77 9.74 52.16
N GLY A 809 8.75 9.31 52.91
CA GLY A 809 7.47 10.02 53.02
C GLY A 809 6.40 9.53 52.05
N GLY A 810 6.69 8.49 51.26
CA GLY A 810 5.78 7.92 50.26
C GLY A 810 6.03 8.47 48.85
N MET A 811 5.37 7.87 47.85
CA MET A 811 5.46 8.29 46.44
C MET A 811 4.96 9.74 46.30
N PRO A 812 5.79 10.69 45.84
CA PRO A 812 5.36 12.07 45.67
C PRO A 812 4.31 12.17 44.57
N ALA A 813 3.28 12.98 44.80
CA ALA A 813 2.25 13.25 43.80
C ALA A 813 2.80 14.04 42.59
N PHE A 814 3.83 14.85 42.80
CA PHE A 814 4.58 15.61 41.81
C PHE A 814 5.96 16.00 42.37
N TYR A 815 6.91 16.38 41.52
CA TYR A 815 8.21 16.91 41.95
C TYR A 815 8.22 18.44 42.01
N LEU A 816 8.88 19.00 43.03
CA LEU A 816 9.11 20.45 43.15
C LEU A 816 10.58 20.75 42.76
N PRO A 817 10.83 21.57 41.72
CA PRO A 817 12.19 21.93 41.33
C PRO A 817 13.01 22.50 42.49
N GLY A 818 14.24 22.01 42.67
CA GLY A 818 15.14 22.45 43.74
C GLY A 818 14.83 21.86 45.13
N ARG A 819 13.73 21.13 45.32
CA ARG A 819 13.43 20.42 46.57
C ARG A 819 13.94 18.99 46.50
N ALA A 820 14.83 18.65 47.42
CA ALA A 820 15.38 17.30 47.59
C ALA A 820 14.29 16.22 47.68
N LEU A 821 14.39 15.19 46.83
CA LEU A 821 13.66 13.94 46.89
C LEU A 821 14.61 12.82 47.35
N GLU A 822 14.34 12.25 48.52
CA GLU A 822 15.09 11.12 49.05
C GLU A 822 14.48 9.81 48.53
N TYR A 823 15.27 9.02 47.79
CA TYR A 823 14.86 7.73 47.23
C TYR A 823 15.75 6.59 47.72
N GLU A 824 15.21 5.38 47.67
CA GLU A 824 15.90 4.14 48.02
C GLU A 824 15.45 3.02 47.08
N VAL A 825 16.41 2.38 46.42
CA VAL A 825 16.19 1.20 45.59
C VAL A 825 16.30 -0.05 46.45
N HIS A 826 15.26 -0.86 46.45
CA HIS A 826 15.25 -2.18 47.06
C HIS A 826 15.36 -3.22 45.97
N VAL A 827 16.27 -4.16 46.15
CA VAL A 827 16.42 -5.32 45.29
C VAL A 827 16.18 -6.56 46.12
N THR A 828 15.24 -7.39 45.68
CA THR A 828 15.01 -8.71 46.22
C THR A 828 15.48 -9.71 45.18
N ASP A 829 16.57 -10.40 45.50
CA ASP A 829 17.09 -11.52 44.72
C ASP A 829 16.61 -12.80 45.42
N PRO A 830 15.62 -13.53 44.86
CA PRO A 830 15.05 -14.72 45.50
C PRO A 830 16.07 -15.84 45.78
N ASP A 831 17.24 -15.80 45.13
CA ASP A 831 18.27 -16.82 45.22
C ASP A 831 19.39 -16.48 46.21
N LYS A 832 19.27 -15.34 46.91
CA LYS A 832 20.24 -14.91 47.92
C LYS A 832 19.65 -14.76 49.30
N ASP A 833 20.28 -15.43 50.26
CA ASP A 833 20.03 -15.23 51.69
C ASP A 833 20.68 -13.95 52.26
N GLN A 834 21.50 -13.24 51.47
CA GLN A 834 22.22 -12.03 51.90
C GLN A 834 21.75 -10.77 51.15
N PRO A 835 21.76 -9.59 51.79
CA PRO A 835 21.38 -8.33 51.15
C PRO A 835 22.29 -8.00 49.95
N VAL A 836 21.68 -7.55 48.84
CA VAL A 836 22.40 -7.09 47.64
C VAL A 836 23.31 -5.90 47.96
N ASN A 837 24.53 -5.90 47.41
CA ASN A 837 25.46 -4.78 47.55
C ASN A 837 24.94 -3.53 46.80
N PRO A 838 24.74 -2.39 47.49
CA PRO A 838 24.25 -1.16 46.86
C PRO A 838 25.09 -0.61 45.71
N GLY A 839 26.38 -1.00 45.63
CA GLY A 839 27.27 -0.58 44.54
C GLY A 839 27.00 -1.24 43.20
N ASP A 840 26.25 -2.35 43.18
CA ASP A 840 25.96 -3.16 41.99
C ASP A 840 24.60 -2.78 41.35
N ILE A 841 23.92 -1.78 41.92
CA ILE A 841 22.63 -1.26 41.44
C ILE A 841 22.91 -0.04 40.55
N TYR A 842 22.44 -0.10 39.31
CA TYR A 842 22.50 1.03 38.40
C TYR A 842 21.23 1.88 38.52
N VAL A 843 21.38 3.20 38.64
CA VAL A 843 20.26 4.14 38.76
C VAL A 843 20.46 5.34 37.82
N SER A 844 19.43 5.72 37.07
CA SER A 844 19.41 6.93 36.23
C SER A 844 18.17 7.79 36.50
N VAL A 845 18.26 9.07 36.13
CA VAL A 845 17.16 10.03 36.20
C VAL A 845 17.08 10.77 34.87
N ASP A 846 15.91 10.73 34.27
CA ASP A 846 15.60 11.34 32.99
C ASP A 846 14.33 12.21 33.12
N TYR A 847 14.12 13.14 32.19
CA TYR A 847 12.92 13.98 32.14
C TYR A 847 12.24 13.81 30.79
N MET A 848 10.97 13.43 30.80
CA MET A 848 10.23 13.04 29.58
C MET A 848 8.92 13.81 29.47
N GLN A 849 8.58 14.29 28.28
CA GLN A 849 7.38 15.11 28.08
C GLN A 849 6.14 14.22 27.85
N GLY A 850 5.15 14.30 28.74
CA GLY A 850 3.90 13.54 28.66
C GLY A 850 3.99 12.06 29.06
N MET A 851 2.85 11.47 29.44
CA MET A 851 2.78 10.07 29.88
C MET A 851 3.00 9.07 28.74
N ASP A 852 2.79 9.45 27.47
CA ASP A 852 3.06 8.57 26.33
C ASP A 852 4.56 8.33 26.14
N GLN A 853 5.42 9.34 26.33
CA GLN A 853 6.88 9.14 26.29
C GLN A 853 7.38 8.36 27.51
N VAL A 854 6.78 8.59 28.68
CA VAL A 854 7.04 7.83 29.90
C VAL A 854 6.68 6.36 29.69
N ASN A 855 5.47 6.05 29.21
CA ASN A 855 5.01 4.68 28.97
C ASN A 855 5.84 3.97 27.88
N LYS A 856 6.28 4.70 26.85
CA LYS A 856 7.23 4.20 25.84
C LYS A 856 8.63 3.93 26.42
N SER A 857 9.05 4.67 27.44
CA SER A 857 10.30 4.39 28.17
C SER A 857 10.16 3.25 29.19
N LEU A 858 8.99 3.08 29.80
CA LEU A 858 8.68 2.01 30.77
C LEU A 858 8.57 0.63 30.10
N GLY A 859 8.29 0.58 28.79
CA GLY A 859 8.20 -0.65 27.98
C GLY A 859 9.42 -1.01 27.12
N HIS A 860 10.66 -0.67 27.52
CA HIS A 860 11.92 -0.93 26.77
C HIS A 860 12.03 -0.28 25.37
N GLN A 861 12.24 1.04 25.16
CA GLN A 861 12.33 1.54 23.75
C GLN A 861 13.26 2.70 23.34
N GLN A 862 14.30 3.11 24.08
CA GLN A 862 15.24 4.09 23.46
C GLN A 862 16.19 3.46 22.43
N VAL A 863 16.65 2.22 22.68
CA VAL A 863 17.43 1.44 21.72
C VAL A 863 16.52 0.87 20.61
N SER A 864 15.25 0.57 20.93
CA SER A 864 14.30 0.03 19.94
C SER A 864 13.83 1.08 18.93
N ALA A 865 13.51 2.33 19.32
CA ALA A 865 12.96 3.31 18.36
C ALA A 865 13.92 3.70 17.23
N ALA A 866 15.24 3.73 17.49
CA ALA A 866 16.25 3.95 16.45
C ALA A 866 16.43 2.70 15.57
N ILE A 867 16.30 1.49 16.13
CA ILE A 867 16.33 0.22 15.39
C ILE A 867 15.06 0.07 14.52
N THR A 868 13.87 0.38 15.06
CA THR A 868 12.61 0.37 14.32
C THR A 868 12.55 1.48 13.29
N GLY A 869 13.03 2.69 13.60
CA GLY A 869 13.17 3.76 12.60
C GLY A 869 14.14 3.39 11.48
N LYS A 870 15.22 2.68 11.80
CA LYS A 870 16.13 2.10 10.81
C LYS A 870 15.43 1.02 9.98
N ALA A 871 14.71 0.10 10.61
CA ALA A 871 13.96 -0.94 9.92
C ALA A 871 12.86 -0.36 9.00
N LEU A 872 12.14 0.68 9.45
CA LEU A 872 11.15 1.40 8.64
C LEU A 872 11.79 2.10 7.45
N THR A 873 12.88 2.86 7.67
CA THR A 873 13.59 3.50 6.54
C THR A 873 14.16 2.48 5.55
N GLN A 874 14.56 1.29 6.02
CA GLN A 874 15.03 0.18 5.20
C GLN A 874 13.92 -0.66 4.59
N GLY A 875 12.70 -0.64 5.13
CA GLY A 875 11.53 -1.38 4.64
C GLY A 875 10.67 -0.58 3.67
N MET A 876 10.91 0.72 3.54
CA MET A 876 10.15 1.64 2.68
C MET A 876 10.96 2.12 1.47
N ASP A 877 10.30 2.80 0.53
CA ASP A 877 10.91 3.47 -0.64
C ASP A 877 11.88 4.61 -0.26
N CYS A 878 11.86 5.07 0.99
CA CYS A 878 12.85 5.99 1.56
C CYS A 878 14.31 5.56 1.28
N ARG A 879 14.61 4.26 1.31
CA ARG A 879 15.94 3.69 1.04
C ARG A 879 16.43 3.89 -0.39
N ALA A 880 15.51 4.02 -1.35
CA ALA A 880 15.84 4.24 -2.76
C ALA A 880 16.48 5.62 -2.98
N CYS A 881 16.08 6.60 -2.16
CA CYS A 881 16.51 7.99 -2.29
C CYS A 881 17.54 8.43 -1.22
N HIS A 882 17.60 7.75 -0.07
CA HIS A 882 18.46 8.11 1.05
C HIS A 882 19.30 6.92 1.52
N LYS A 883 20.59 7.13 1.77
CA LYS A 883 21.46 6.17 2.47
C LYS A 883 21.89 6.70 3.84
N GLU A 884 22.38 5.84 4.72
CA GLU A 884 22.78 6.23 6.08
C GLU A 884 23.95 7.23 6.09
N GLN A 885 25.02 6.96 5.33
CA GLN A 885 26.24 7.79 5.32
C GLN A 885 26.58 8.45 3.97
N GLU A 886 26.05 7.92 2.86
CA GLU A 886 26.40 8.39 1.52
C GLU A 886 25.23 9.11 0.86
N LYS A 887 25.53 10.09 0.01
CA LYS A 887 24.51 10.75 -0.81
C LYS A 887 24.02 9.79 -1.91
N SER A 888 22.71 9.77 -2.18
CA SER A 888 22.09 9.08 -3.30
C SER A 888 21.38 10.12 -4.18
N ILE A 889 20.15 9.85 -4.63
CA ILE A 889 19.25 10.86 -5.22
C ILE A 889 19.01 12.02 -4.24
N GLY A 890 18.72 11.71 -2.97
CA GLY A 890 18.60 12.65 -1.86
C GLY A 890 19.85 12.70 -0.97
N PRO A 891 19.89 13.61 0.03
CA PRO A 891 20.98 13.66 1.02
C PRO A 891 21.02 12.40 1.91
N SER A 892 22.18 12.07 2.47
CA SER A 892 22.30 10.97 3.44
C SER A 892 21.58 11.29 4.76
N TYR A 893 21.17 10.25 5.51
CA TYR A 893 20.61 10.44 6.85
C TYR A 893 21.60 11.14 7.79
N SER A 894 22.90 10.87 7.65
CA SER A 894 23.95 11.56 8.40
C SER A 894 24.04 13.05 8.06
N GLU A 895 23.93 13.44 6.78
CA GLU A 895 23.90 14.85 6.36
C GLU A 895 22.64 15.57 6.86
N ILE A 896 21.49 14.88 6.86
CA ILE A 896 20.25 15.40 7.44
C ILE A 896 20.43 15.62 8.95
N ALA A 897 20.92 14.60 9.66
CA ALA A 897 21.18 14.66 11.10
C ALA A 897 22.17 15.79 11.46
N ALA A 898 23.21 15.98 10.63
CA ALA A 898 24.19 17.03 10.80
C ALA A 898 23.59 18.43 10.54
N LYS A 899 22.79 18.61 9.48
CA LYS A 899 22.16 19.90 9.14
C LYS A 899 21.19 20.38 10.21
N TYR A 900 20.43 19.45 10.80
CA TYR A 900 19.43 19.76 11.82
C TYR A 900 19.94 19.52 13.26
N LYS A 901 21.24 19.32 13.43
CA LYS A 901 21.87 19.14 14.74
C LYS A 901 21.66 20.38 15.62
N GLY A 902 21.04 20.20 16.78
CA GLY A 902 20.80 21.27 17.75
C GLY A 902 19.60 22.18 17.42
N ASP A 903 18.83 21.88 16.37
CA ASP A 903 17.56 22.56 16.08
C ASP A 903 16.42 21.92 16.92
N SER A 904 15.79 22.72 17.78
CA SER A 904 14.71 22.26 18.65
C SER A 904 13.43 21.86 17.89
N ASN A 905 13.27 22.27 16.63
CA ASN A 905 12.14 21.93 15.77
C ASN A 905 12.44 20.81 14.76
N ALA A 906 13.67 20.27 14.75
CA ALA A 906 14.12 19.27 13.78
C ALA A 906 13.17 18.07 13.67
N MET A 907 12.77 17.52 14.80
CA MET A 907 11.91 16.33 14.85
C MET A 907 10.54 16.56 14.21
N VAL A 908 9.90 17.71 14.47
CA VAL A 908 8.58 18.04 13.91
C VAL A 908 8.69 18.34 12.41
N TYR A 909 9.74 19.07 12.02
CA TYR A 909 10.00 19.38 10.62
C TYR A 909 10.26 18.13 9.79
N LEU A 910 11.11 17.21 10.26
CA LEU A 910 11.43 15.96 9.56
C LEU A 910 10.20 15.05 9.44
N GLN A 911 9.40 14.90 10.51
CA GLN A 911 8.14 14.15 10.45
C GLN A 911 7.21 14.71 9.38
N LYS A 912 6.97 16.03 9.39
CA LYS A 912 6.13 16.70 8.39
C LYS A 912 6.67 16.49 6.97
N LYS A 913 7.98 16.58 6.77
CA LYS A 913 8.61 16.35 5.47
C LYS A 913 8.52 14.92 4.97
N VAL A 914 8.58 13.92 5.87
CA VAL A 914 8.35 12.52 5.49
C VAL A 914 6.90 12.31 5.04
N VAL A 915 5.92 12.90 5.73
CA VAL A 915 4.49 12.79 5.40
C VAL A 915 4.15 13.52 4.09
N GLU A 916 4.60 14.76 3.93
CA GLU A 916 4.17 15.64 2.84
C GLU A 916 5.08 15.59 1.60
N GLY A 917 6.30 15.07 1.74
CA GLY A 917 7.33 15.13 0.71
C GLY A 917 7.79 16.57 0.40
N GLY A 918 8.34 16.77 -0.79
CA GLY A 918 8.65 18.09 -1.36
C GLY A 918 10.02 18.20 -2.03
N SER A 919 10.34 19.39 -2.52
CA SER A 919 11.59 19.67 -3.26
C SER A 919 12.22 21.01 -2.84
N GLY A 920 13.41 21.32 -3.35
CA GLY A 920 14.06 22.64 -3.19
C GLY A 920 14.95 22.82 -1.95
N VAL A 921 14.83 21.97 -0.92
CA VAL A 921 15.64 22.09 0.32
C VAL A 921 17.07 21.57 0.13
N TRP A 922 17.26 20.59 -0.76
CA TRP A 922 18.52 19.90 -1.03
C TRP A 922 18.85 19.76 -2.53
N GLY A 923 18.05 20.39 -3.40
CA GLY A 923 18.13 20.28 -4.87
C GLY A 923 16.75 20.31 -5.54
N GLU A 924 16.70 20.17 -6.86
CA GLU A 924 15.44 20.12 -7.64
C GLU A 924 14.77 18.74 -7.65
N VAL A 925 15.54 17.70 -7.28
CA VAL A 925 15.04 16.34 -7.07
C VAL A 925 13.95 16.34 -6.00
N MET A 926 12.78 15.81 -6.35
CA MET A 926 11.61 15.77 -5.46
C MET A 926 11.61 14.54 -4.54
N MET A 927 11.31 14.75 -3.25
CA MET A 927 11.05 13.68 -2.27
C MET A 927 9.56 13.28 -2.30
N PRO A 928 9.22 12.00 -2.51
CA PRO A 928 7.85 11.49 -2.41
C PRO A 928 7.22 11.71 -1.02
N ALA A 929 5.89 11.77 -1.00
CA ALA A 929 5.08 11.93 0.22
C ALA A 929 4.67 10.55 0.77
N HIS A 930 4.62 10.40 2.09
CA HIS A 930 4.19 9.16 2.77
C HIS A 930 3.02 9.44 3.73
N PRO A 931 1.83 9.82 3.21
CA PRO A 931 0.70 10.27 4.02
C PRO A 931 0.09 9.18 4.91
N LYS A 932 0.35 7.90 4.61
CA LYS A 932 -0.15 6.75 5.36
C LYS A 932 0.66 6.43 6.61
N LEU A 933 1.87 6.98 6.75
CA LEU A 933 2.66 6.76 7.94
C LEU A 933 2.01 7.41 9.15
N THR A 934 1.90 6.64 10.22
CA THR A 934 1.42 7.15 11.49
C THR A 934 2.39 8.18 12.06
N SER A 935 1.89 9.04 12.95
CA SER A 935 2.75 9.96 13.71
C SER A 935 3.82 9.22 14.50
N GLU A 936 3.60 7.95 14.86
CA GLU A 936 4.57 7.14 15.58
C GLU A 936 5.70 6.62 14.66
N GLU A 937 5.37 6.10 13.49
CA GLU A 937 6.38 5.62 12.51
C GLU A 937 7.24 6.76 12.00
N THR A 938 6.66 7.91 11.68
CA THR A 938 7.41 9.10 11.25
C THR A 938 8.32 9.64 12.36
N ARG A 939 7.88 9.57 13.62
CA ARG A 939 8.71 9.92 14.78
C ARG A 939 9.86 8.95 14.95
N GLN A 940 9.65 7.64 14.75
CA GLN A 940 10.70 6.62 14.81
C GLN A 940 11.74 6.83 13.71
N ILE A 941 11.31 7.09 12.48
CA ILE A 941 12.19 7.44 11.34
C ILE A 941 13.03 8.69 11.67
N ALA A 942 12.39 9.79 12.11
CA ALA A 942 13.10 11.02 12.47
C ALA A 942 14.06 10.80 13.65
N SER A 943 13.68 9.96 14.63
CA SER A 943 14.52 9.64 15.79
C SER A 943 15.76 8.84 15.39
N TYR A 944 15.61 7.88 14.48
CA TYR A 944 16.73 7.16 13.90
C TYR A 944 17.70 8.11 13.19
N ILE A 945 17.21 8.98 12.31
CA ILE A 945 18.04 9.97 11.61
C ILE A 945 18.83 10.82 12.62
N MET A 946 18.16 11.38 13.62
CA MET A 946 18.81 12.23 14.62
C MET A 946 19.79 11.47 15.54
N SER A 947 19.59 10.17 15.74
CA SER A 947 20.48 9.31 16.54
C SER A 947 21.89 9.20 15.95
N LEU A 948 22.04 9.41 14.65
CA LEU A 948 23.32 9.37 13.94
C LEU A 948 24.25 10.54 14.31
N SER A 949 23.81 11.47 15.18
CA SER A 949 24.56 12.66 15.60
C SER A 949 25.49 12.48 16.84
N GLY A 950 25.37 11.34 17.56
CA GLY A 950 26.29 10.80 18.59
C GLY A 950 26.39 11.51 19.97
N GLU A 951 25.64 11.06 21.01
CA GLU A 951 25.83 11.48 22.42
C GLU A 951 26.30 10.38 23.41
N GLU A 952 27.02 10.80 24.46
CA GLU A 952 27.69 10.03 25.54
C GLU A 952 26.74 9.43 26.61
N ARG A 953 27.06 8.22 27.13
CA ARG A 953 26.33 7.56 28.25
C ARG A 953 26.62 8.26 29.59
N LYS A 954 25.58 8.73 30.30
CA LYS A 954 25.66 9.31 31.66
C LYS A 954 26.07 8.26 32.72
N ARG A 955 26.74 8.70 33.81
CA ARG A 955 27.14 7.85 34.96
C ARG A 955 25.97 7.53 35.89
N SER A 956 25.96 6.33 36.49
CA SER A 956 24.96 5.87 37.47
C SER A 956 24.94 6.69 38.76
N LEU A 957 23.74 6.90 39.32
CA LEU A 957 23.52 7.38 40.69
C LEU A 957 23.63 6.23 41.72
N PRO A 958 23.83 6.52 43.02
CA PRO A 958 23.88 5.50 44.09
C PRO A 958 22.49 4.92 44.42
N ALA A 959 22.41 3.66 44.87
CA ALA A 959 21.13 2.99 45.18
C ALA A 959 20.25 3.68 46.25
N LYS A 960 20.84 4.54 47.08
CA LYS A 960 20.13 5.41 48.02
C LYS A 960 20.73 6.80 47.93
N GLY A 961 19.89 7.81 47.80
CA GLY A 961 20.39 9.17 47.69
C GLY A 961 19.30 10.22 47.62
N THR A 962 19.74 11.42 47.29
CA THR A 962 18.88 12.58 47.12
C THR A 962 18.97 13.07 45.68
N ILE A 963 17.82 13.13 45.01
CA ILE A 963 17.69 13.78 43.71
C ILE A 963 17.21 15.20 43.97
N ILE A 964 17.85 16.18 43.33
CA ILE A 964 17.36 17.56 43.31
C ILE A 964 16.73 17.76 41.93
N PRO A 965 15.38 17.76 41.81
CA PRO A 965 14.73 17.88 40.53
C PRO A 965 15.07 19.20 39.84
N GLU A 966 15.37 19.13 38.56
CA GLU A 966 15.65 20.28 37.71
C GLU A 966 14.35 20.99 37.34
N ARG A 967 14.46 22.30 37.09
CA ARG A 967 13.36 23.05 36.49
C ARG A 967 13.25 22.67 35.01
N LYS A 968 12.09 22.14 34.61
CA LYS A 968 11.75 21.82 33.21
C LYS A 968 10.50 22.58 32.79
N GLU A 969 10.26 22.61 31.48
CA GLU A 969 9.01 23.15 30.94
C GLU A 969 7.83 22.33 31.47
N PRO A 970 6.69 22.96 31.75
CA PRO A 970 5.57 22.26 32.36
C PRO A 970 5.04 21.09 31.51
N GLY A 971 4.65 19.96 32.13
CA GLY A 971 4.24 18.72 31.45
C GLY A 971 5.36 17.67 31.26
N HIS A 972 6.55 17.91 31.81
CA HIS A 972 7.60 16.89 31.94
C HIS A 972 7.40 16.02 33.18
N HIS A 973 7.64 14.73 33.04
CA HIS A 973 7.72 13.77 34.13
C HIS A 973 9.19 13.47 34.40
N MET A 974 9.59 13.45 35.67
CA MET A 974 10.88 12.93 36.08
C MET A 974 10.78 11.40 36.19
N VAL A 975 11.56 10.68 35.39
CA VAL A 975 11.60 9.21 35.36
C VAL A 975 12.88 8.72 36.02
N ILE A 976 12.74 7.92 37.07
CA ILE A 976 13.86 7.29 37.78
C ILE A 976 13.86 5.82 37.39
N THR A 977 14.98 5.33 36.86
CA THR A 977 15.14 3.92 36.46
C THR A 977 16.24 3.29 37.30
N ALA A 978 15.98 2.10 37.82
CA ALA A 978 16.93 1.30 38.57
C ALA A 978 17.04 -0.11 37.97
N SER A 979 18.24 -0.68 37.95
CA SER A 979 18.47 -2.06 37.51
C SER A 979 19.55 -2.74 38.33
N TYR A 980 19.45 -4.06 38.46
CA TYR A 980 20.40 -4.89 39.17
C TYR A 980 20.64 -6.19 38.39
N THR A 981 21.90 -6.59 38.26
CA THR A 981 22.28 -7.88 37.65
C THR A 981 22.85 -8.79 38.74
N ASP A 982 22.24 -9.95 38.94
CA ASP A 982 22.76 -10.96 39.85
C ASP A 982 24.05 -11.61 39.28
N PRO A 983 24.88 -12.28 40.11
CA PRO A 983 26.13 -12.89 39.65
C PRO A 983 25.94 -14.29 39.00
N GLY A 984 24.70 -14.76 38.84
CA GLY A 984 24.37 -16.14 38.47
C GLY A 984 24.51 -17.14 39.62
N ASN A 985 24.06 -18.38 39.41
CA ASN A 985 24.14 -19.47 40.38
C ASN A 985 24.69 -20.76 39.73
N GLY A 986 25.92 -21.13 40.05
CA GLY A 986 26.58 -22.31 39.46
C GLY A 986 26.77 -22.17 37.94
N ASN A 987 26.08 -23.02 37.16
CA ASN A 987 26.09 -22.99 35.69
C ASN A 987 24.96 -22.12 35.08
N ALA A 988 24.11 -21.52 35.90
CA ALA A 988 23.05 -20.62 35.43
C ALA A 988 23.59 -19.19 35.26
N LEU A 989 23.26 -18.55 34.14
CA LEU A 989 23.75 -17.21 33.80
C LEU A 989 23.20 -16.12 34.75
N PRO A 990 23.96 -15.03 34.94
CA PRO A 990 23.48 -13.77 35.50
C PRO A 990 22.16 -13.28 34.89
N LEU A 991 21.20 -12.86 35.71
CA LEU A 991 19.95 -12.23 35.26
C LEU A 991 19.84 -10.78 35.76
N THR A 992 19.19 -9.92 34.97
CA THR A 992 19.02 -8.49 35.28
C THR A 992 17.55 -8.15 35.52
N GLY A 993 17.26 -7.60 36.70
CA GLY A 993 15.97 -6.98 37.03
C GLY A 993 15.98 -5.47 36.79
N VAL A 994 14.84 -4.88 36.42
CA VAL A 994 14.69 -3.44 36.15
C VAL A 994 13.37 -2.92 36.73
N SER A 995 13.37 -1.70 37.28
CA SER A 995 12.17 -0.97 37.70
C SER A 995 12.30 0.51 37.37
N SER A 996 11.20 1.16 37.03
CA SER A 996 11.16 2.58 36.68
C SER A 996 9.94 3.27 37.28
N VAL A 997 10.11 4.48 37.78
CA VAL A 997 9.05 5.30 38.40
C VAL A 997 9.01 6.68 37.77
N ALA A 998 7.84 7.13 37.37
CA ALA A 998 7.62 8.47 36.81
C ALA A 998 6.87 9.37 37.80
N ILE A 999 7.37 10.59 38.00
CA ILE A 999 6.79 11.60 38.88
C ILE A 999 6.45 12.84 38.03
N PRO A 1000 5.18 13.30 38.00
CA PRO A 1000 4.79 14.46 37.19
C PRO A 1000 5.34 15.78 37.77
N ASP A 1001 5.33 16.85 36.97
CA ASP A 1001 5.74 18.18 37.42
C ASP A 1001 4.74 18.82 38.39
N ASN A 1002 5.14 19.92 39.03
CA ASN A 1002 4.37 20.65 40.03
C ASN A 1002 3.20 21.48 39.46
N SER A 1003 2.57 21.02 38.39
CA SER A 1003 1.49 21.76 37.75
C SER A 1003 0.40 20.84 37.21
N MET A 1004 -0.80 21.40 37.05
CA MET A 1004 -2.02 20.67 36.73
C MET A 1004 -2.84 21.46 35.71
N ASN A 1005 -3.22 20.80 34.62
CA ASN A 1005 -4.15 21.34 33.63
C ASN A 1005 -5.61 21.24 34.14
N MET A 1006 -6.50 22.03 33.55
CA MET A 1006 -7.94 21.88 33.82
C MET A 1006 -8.43 20.55 33.27
N GLN A 1007 -9.49 19.98 33.85
CA GLN A 1007 -10.04 18.68 33.45
C GLN A 1007 -11.57 18.78 33.36
N GLU A 1008 -12.14 18.07 32.39
CA GLU A 1008 -13.58 18.09 32.10
C GLU A 1008 -14.44 17.62 33.28
N ASN A 1009 -13.91 16.71 34.09
CA ASN A 1009 -14.60 16.13 35.23
C ASN A 1009 -14.41 16.91 36.56
N MET A 1010 -13.84 18.11 36.53
CA MET A 1010 -13.75 18.96 37.72
C MET A 1010 -15.14 19.44 38.15
N ALA A 1011 -15.54 19.13 39.38
CA ALA A 1011 -16.76 19.68 39.95
C ALA A 1011 -16.62 21.19 40.15
N GLY A 1012 -17.61 21.96 39.71
CA GLY A 1012 -17.64 23.40 39.87
C GLY A 1012 -19.00 24.01 39.60
N GLU A 1013 -19.13 25.30 39.94
CA GLU A 1013 -20.32 26.12 39.77
C GLU A 1013 -19.92 27.49 39.21
N GLY A 1014 -20.70 28.03 38.29
CA GLY A 1014 -20.41 29.32 37.62
C GLY A 1014 -19.30 29.23 36.55
N LEU A 1015 -18.95 28.00 36.11
CA LEU A 1015 -17.88 27.69 35.17
C LEU A 1015 -18.31 26.62 34.17
N THR A 1016 -17.76 26.66 32.95
CA THR A 1016 -17.95 25.63 31.91
C THR A 1016 -16.59 25.14 31.40
N PHE A 1017 -16.41 23.83 31.26
CA PHE A 1017 -15.20 23.28 30.65
C PHE A 1017 -15.21 23.48 29.13
N VAL A 1018 -14.09 23.95 28.57
CA VAL A 1018 -13.93 24.16 27.13
C VAL A 1018 -12.56 23.68 26.65
N LYS A 1019 -12.52 23.08 25.47
CA LYS A 1019 -11.28 22.76 24.74
C LYS A 1019 -11.08 23.77 23.63
N TYR A 1020 -9.96 24.50 23.65
CA TYR A 1020 -9.64 25.50 22.64
C TYR A 1020 -8.15 25.44 22.27
N GLY A 1021 -7.84 25.31 20.97
CA GLY A 1021 -6.46 25.24 20.49
C GLY A 1021 -5.63 24.08 21.05
N GLY A 1022 -6.27 22.99 21.49
CA GLY A 1022 -5.61 21.86 22.16
C GLY A 1022 -5.35 22.05 23.67
N ALA A 1023 -5.79 23.17 24.27
CA ALA A 1023 -5.71 23.41 25.70
C ALA A 1023 -7.05 23.12 26.39
N ASP A 1024 -6.97 22.50 27.57
CA ASP A 1024 -8.09 22.26 28.48
C ASP A 1024 -8.27 23.47 29.41
N LEU A 1025 -9.44 24.11 29.38
CA LEU A 1025 -9.71 25.38 30.07
C LEU A 1025 -11.04 25.33 30.85
N LEU A 1026 -11.17 26.14 31.91
CA LEU A 1026 -12.46 26.42 32.58
C LEU A 1026 -12.88 27.86 32.29
N LEU A 1027 -13.94 28.03 31.51
CA LEU A 1027 -14.55 29.33 31.20
C LEU A 1027 -15.39 29.84 32.36
N ILE A 1028 -15.19 31.11 32.73
CA ILE A 1028 -15.94 31.79 33.78
C ILE A 1028 -17.20 32.45 33.19
N GLU A 1029 -18.37 32.00 33.62
CA GLU A 1029 -19.67 32.50 33.11
C GLU A 1029 -20.43 33.33 34.16
N GLY A 1030 -20.19 33.07 35.45
CA GLY A 1030 -20.84 33.77 36.56
C GLY A 1030 -20.04 34.95 37.12
N LYS A 1031 -20.70 35.80 37.91
CA LYS A 1031 -20.03 36.81 38.76
C LYS A 1031 -19.33 36.20 39.99
N GLU A 1032 -19.75 35.00 40.39
CA GLU A 1032 -19.17 34.22 41.47
C GLU A 1032 -19.27 32.73 41.13
N GLY A 1033 -18.39 31.92 41.70
CA GLY A 1033 -18.37 30.48 41.45
C GLY A 1033 -17.15 29.80 42.06
N TRP A 1034 -17.02 28.50 41.81
CA TRP A 1034 -15.93 27.70 42.36
C TRP A 1034 -15.63 26.46 41.53
N PHE A 1035 -14.42 25.91 41.67
CA PHE A 1035 -14.09 24.56 41.19
C PHE A 1035 -13.27 23.78 42.24
N GLN A 1036 -13.40 22.46 42.22
CA GLN A 1036 -12.80 21.55 43.19
C GLN A 1036 -11.49 20.95 42.67
N LEU A 1037 -10.49 20.91 43.55
CA LEU A 1037 -9.28 20.12 43.44
C LEU A 1037 -9.36 18.95 44.42
N LYS A 1038 -9.62 17.76 43.89
CA LYS A 1038 -9.75 16.55 44.69
C LYS A 1038 -8.37 16.04 45.12
N ASP A 1039 -8.22 15.71 46.40
CA ASP A 1039 -7.02 15.11 46.99
C ASP A 1039 -5.69 15.87 46.72
N ALA A 1040 -5.75 17.20 46.62
CA ALA A 1040 -4.59 18.04 46.34
C ALA A 1040 -3.56 17.95 47.49
N ASP A 1041 -2.30 17.68 47.12
CA ASP A 1041 -1.17 17.64 48.05
C ASP A 1041 -0.50 19.02 48.11
N LEU A 1042 -0.57 19.67 49.27
CA LEU A 1042 0.05 20.97 49.50
C LEU A 1042 1.30 20.88 50.39
N ILE A 1043 1.82 19.68 50.66
CA ILE A 1043 2.97 19.51 51.55
C ILE A 1043 4.19 20.25 50.98
N GLY A 1044 4.61 21.31 51.67
CA GLY A 1044 5.74 22.17 51.30
C GLY A 1044 5.52 23.07 50.08
N VAL A 1045 4.27 23.16 49.59
CA VAL A 1045 3.80 24.24 48.73
C VAL A 1045 3.65 25.50 49.59
N LYS A 1046 4.15 26.64 49.11
CA LYS A 1046 4.04 27.97 49.72
C LYS A 1046 3.02 28.85 49.01
N ALA A 1047 2.79 28.63 47.71
CA ALA A 1047 1.79 29.35 46.94
C ALA A 1047 1.14 28.45 45.88
N VAL A 1048 -0.13 28.70 45.60
CA VAL A 1048 -0.84 28.13 44.45
C VAL A 1048 -1.03 29.23 43.43
N ILE A 1049 -0.47 29.08 42.24
CA ILE A 1049 -0.60 30.06 41.16
C ILE A 1049 -1.70 29.61 40.22
N LEU A 1050 -2.67 30.49 40.00
CA LEU A 1050 -3.73 30.29 39.01
C LEU A 1050 -3.38 31.07 37.74
N ALA A 1051 -3.22 30.35 36.63
CA ALA A 1051 -3.05 30.95 35.32
C ALA A 1051 -4.42 31.26 34.73
N LEU A 1052 -4.66 32.53 34.44
CA LEU A 1052 -5.87 33.08 33.84
C LEU A 1052 -5.57 33.57 32.44
N GLY A 1053 -6.48 33.32 31.51
CA GLY A 1053 -6.42 33.79 30.12
C GLY A 1053 -7.67 34.57 29.74
N TRP A 1054 -7.55 35.47 28.78
CA TRP A 1054 -8.66 36.27 28.26
C TRP A 1054 -8.38 36.75 26.84
N GLN A 1055 -9.43 37.04 26.07
CA GLN A 1055 -9.30 37.73 24.78
C GLN A 1055 -9.13 39.25 24.96
N GLU A 1056 -9.80 39.81 25.96
CA GLU A 1056 -9.70 41.23 26.33
C GLU A 1056 -9.47 41.33 27.83
N ALA A 1057 -8.54 42.21 28.25
CA ALA A 1057 -8.15 42.32 29.65
C ALA A 1057 -9.34 42.72 30.54
N PRO A 1058 -9.58 42.00 31.65
CA PRO A 1058 -10.71 42.31 32.52
C PRO A 1058 -10.57 43.72 33.12
N VAL A 1059 -11.60 44.54 32.92
CA VAL A 1059 -11.62 45.94 33.40
C VAL A 1059 -12.01 46.06 34.88
N ARG A 1060 -12.16 44.94 35.60
CA ARG A 1060 -12.57 44.89 37.02
C ARG A 1060 -11.70 43.91 37.79
N ALA A 1061 -11.61 44.11 39.11
CA ALA A 1061 -10.87 43.22 39.98
C ALA A 1061 -11.65 41.92 40.26
N MET A 1062 -10.94 40.81 40.37
CA MET A 1062 -11.51 39.51 40.75
C MET A 1062 -10.81 38.99 42.00
N GLU A 1063 -11.58 38.66 43.03
CA GLU A 1063 -11.06 38.03 44.24
C GLU A 1063 -11.00 36.51 44.05
N LEU A 1064 -9.87 35.90 44.40
CA LEU A 1064 -9.63 34.47 44.31
C LEU A 1064 -9.24 33.95 45.70
N LYS A 1065 -9.91 32.88 46.16
CA LYS A 1065 -9.60 32.23 47.43
C LYS A 1065 -9.44 30.74 47.24
N LEU A 1066 -8.42 30.17 47.89
CA LEU A 1066 -8.26 28.73 48.04
C LEU A 1066 -8.83 28.33 49.40
N ARG A 1067 -9.83 27.45 49.40
CA ARG A 1067 -10.57 27.04 50.58
C ARG A 1067 -10.48 25.54 50.84
N LYS A 1068 -10.57 25.17 52.11
CA LYS A 1068 -10.47 23.78 52.57
C LYS A 1068 -11.85 23.14 52.72
N GLY A 1069 -12.04 21.97 52.13
CA GLY A 1069 -13.16 21.05 52.40
C GLY A 1069 -14.48 21.38 51.70
N SER A 1070 -14.84 22.65 51.56
CA SER A 1070 -16.03 23.10 50.81
C SER A 1070 -15.84 24.52 50.23
N PRO A 1071 -16.72 24.97 49.31
CA PRO A 1071 -16.70 26.34 48.77
C PRO A 1071 -16.87 27.43 49.84
N ASP A 1072 -17.53 27.13 50.96
CA ASP A 1072 -17.66 28.05 52.11
C ASP A 1072 -16.65 27.76 53.24
N GLY A 1073 -15.72 26.84 53.00
CA GLY A 1073 -14.77 26.36 53.98
C GLY A 1073 -13.69 27.39 54.35
N GLU A 1074 -12.79 26.95 55.23
CA GLU A 1074 -11.69 27.79 55.73
C GLU A 1074 -10.80 28.29 54.57
N VAL A 1075 -10.53 29.60 54.53
CA VAL A 1075 -9.62 30.20 53.54
C VAL A 1075 -8.17 29.90 53.90
N LEU A 1076 -7.48 29.15 53.04
CA LEU A 1076 -6.06 28.80 53.19
C LEU A 1076 -5.15 29.85 52.55
N ALA A 1077 -5.58 30.40 51.41
CA ALA A 1077 -4.88 31.43 50.66
C ALA A 1077 -5.89 32.35 49.96
N ALA A 1078 -5.50 33.59 49.74
CA ALA A 1078 -6.28 34.56 48.96
C ALA A 1078 -5.35 35.35 48.05
N GLY A 1079 -5.89 35.81 46.93
CA GLY A 1079 -5.23 36.67 45.98
C GLY A 1079 -6.27 37.47 45.22
N THR A 1080 -5.82 38.51 44.53
CA THR A 1080 -6.71 39.38 43.76
C THR A 1080 -6.09 39.61 42.41
N LEU A 1081 -6.87 39.34 41.36
CA LEU A 1081 -6.57 39.87 40.04
C LEU A 1081 -6.89 41.36 40.06
N GLN A 1082 -5.86 42.21 40.07
CA GLN A 1082 -6.00 43.65 39.84
C GLN A 1082 -6.17 43.90 38.34
N MET A 1083 -6.79 45.02 37.94
CA MET A 1083 -7.00 45.41 36.53
C MET A 1083 -5.68 45.27 35.73
N PRO A 1084 -5.51 44.19 34.94
CA PRO A 1084 -4.24 43.88 34.31
C PRO A 1084 -4.03 44.74 33.05
N GLN A 1085 -2.78 44.94 32.64
CA GLN A 1085 -2.45 45.57 31.35
C GLN A 1085 -2.80 44.64 30.18
N ALA A 1086 -2.88 45.19 28.96
CA ALA A 1086 -3.19 44.43 27.75
C ALA A 1086 -2.23 43.22 27.55
N GLY A 1087 -2.77 42.07 27.15
CA GLY A 1087 -2.08 40.78 26.97
C GLY A 1087 -3.09 39.63 26.92
N GLU A 1088 -2.62 38.39 26.75
CA GLU A 1088 -3.48 37.18 26.60
C GLU A 1088 -3.79 36.48 27.95
N GLY A 1089 -3.21 36.93 29.05
CA GLY A 1089 -3.43 36.33 30.38
C GLY A 1089 -2.48 36.81 31.46
N THR A 1090 -2.67 36.33 32.69
CA THR A 1090 -1.76 36.55 33.82
C THR A 1090 -1.79 35.40 34.82
N ALA A 1091 -0.87 35.41 35.77
CA ALA A 1091 -0.78 34.46 36.87
C ALA A 1091 -1.11 35.16 38.20
N VAL A 1092 -2.11 34.65 38.94
CA VAL A 1092 -2.46 35.17 40.27
C VAL A 1092 -1.92 34.23 41.35
N PRO A 1093 -0.95 34.66 42.17
CA PRO A 1093 -0.44 33.85 43.27
C PRO A 1093 -1.40 33.90 44.47
N LEU A 1094 -1.81 32.73 44.93
CA LEU A 1094 -2.50 32.54 46.20
C LEU A 1094 -1.48 32.07 47.24
N VAL A 1095 -0.98 32.98 48.06
CA VAL A 1095 0.04 32.66 49.08
C VAL A 1095 -0.63 32.00 50.29
N LEU A 1096 -0.14 30.81 50.66
CA LEU A 1096 -0.67 30.07 51.81
C LEU A 1096 -0.33 30.81 53.11
N SER A 1097 -1.37 31.06 53.91
CA SER A 1097 -1.25 31.76 55.20
C SER A 1097 -0.52 30.95 56.27
N ARG A 1098 -0.48 29.61 56.11
CA ARG A 1098 0.23 28.66 56.96
C ARG A 1098 0.63 27.43 56.13
N PRO A 1099 1.68 26.68 56.54
CA PRO A 1099 2.01 25.39 55.93
C PRO A 1099 0.80 24.46 55.95
N ALA A 1100 0.57 23.75 54.85
CA ALA A 1100 -0.52 22.80 54.73
C ALA A 1100 -0.07 21.39 55.12
N ASP A 1101 -0.96 20.66 55.81
CA ASP A 1101 -0.73 19.29 56.25
C ASP A 1101 -1.58 18.31 55.43
N GLY A 1102 -0.92 17.37 54.74
CA GLY A 1102 -1.56 16.23 54.07
C GLY A 1102 -2.31 16.55 52.76
N LYS A 1103 -2.84 15.48 52.14
CA LYS A 1103 -3.77 15.57 51.01
C LYS A 1103 -5.15 15.99 51.50
N GLN A 1104 -5.77 16.93 50.80
CA GLN A 1104 -7.08 17.46 51.17
C GLN A 1104 -7.86 17.96 49.94
N SER A 1105 -9.19 17.86 50.00
CA SER A 1105 -10.05 18.47 48.98
C SER A 1105 -10.04 19.99 49.14
N LEU A 1106 -9.66 20.69 48.07
CA LEU A 1106 -9.59 22.14 48.02
C LEU A 1106 -10.61 22.70 47.03
N PHE A 1107 -11.04 23.93 47.29
CA PHE A 1107 -11.99 24.65 46.46
C PHE A 1107 -11.37 26.00 46.11
N VAL A 1108 -11.25 26.29 44.81
CA VAL A 1108 -10.88 27.62 44.33
C VAL A 1108 -12.18 28.36 44.10
N THR A 1109 -12.43 29.42 44.87
CA THR A 1109 -13.61 30.28 44.72
C THR A 1109 -13.22 31.61 44.10
N PHE A 1110 -14.02 32.11 43.17
CA PHE A 1110 -13.85 33.42 42.56
C PHE A 1110 -15.10 34.30 42.78
N SER A 1111 -14.89 35.61 42.89
CA SER A 1111 -15.99 36.59 42.98
C SER A 1111 -15.61 37.94 42.36
N MET A 1112 -16.57 38.54 41.66
CA MET A 1112 -16.50 39.81 40.93
C MET A 1112 -17.78 40.62 41.15
N ASP A 1113 -17.72 41.93 40.93
CA ASP A 1113 -18.90 42.82 41.08
C ASP A 1113 -20.01 42.51 40.05
N GLU A 1114 -19.63 42.15 38.82
CA GLU A 1114 -20.53 41.70 37.74
C GLU A 1114 -19.86 40.58 36.92
N ALA A 1115 -20.66 39.86 36.11
CA ALA A 1115 -20.15 38.82 35.21
C ALA A 1115 -19.22 39.42 34.14
N PRO A 1116 -18.24 38.65 33.64
CA PRO A 1116 -17.26 39.17 32.68
C PRO A 1116 -17.89 39.49 31.32
N GLU A 1117 -17.57 40.65 30.75
CA GLU A 1117 -18.09 41.10 29.44
C GLU A 1117 -17.43 40.36 28.25
N SER A 1118 -16.19 39.85 28.46
CA SER A 1118 -15.42 39.07 27.50
C SER A 1118 -14.96 37.74 28.15
N PRO A 1119 -14.80 36.64 27.38
CA PRO A 1119 -14.45 35.32 27.93
C PRO A 1119 -13.18 35.35 28.79
N LEU A 1120 -13.32 34.97 30.06
CA LEU A 1120 -12.23 34.83 31.02
C LEU A 1120 -12.10 33.34 31.39
N VAL A 1121 -10.91 32.77 31.32
CA VAL A 1121 -10.68 31.33 31.53
C VAL A 1121 -9.61 31.06 32.60
N PHE A 1122 -9.77 29.99 33.37
CA PHE A 1122 -8.65 29.34 34.06
C PHE A 1122 -7.98 28.34 33.11
N ALA A 1123 -6.67 28.44 32.95
CA ALA A 1123 -5.90 27.60 32.03
C ALA A 1123 -5.08 26.52 32.73
N ARG A 1124 -4.48 26.85 33.90
CA ARG A 1124 -3.57 25.94 34.60
C ARG A 1124 -3.42 26.32 36.07
N ILE A 1125 -3.03 25.35 36.89
CA ILE A 1125 -2.64 25.54 38.28
C ILE A 1125 -1.18 25.13 38.45
N ILE A 1126 -0.38 25.94 39.15
CA ILE A 1126 1.01 25.62 39.48
C ILE A 1126 1.18 25.68 41.00
N PHE A 1127 1.73 24.62 41.57
CA PHE A 1127 2.03 24.50 43.00
C PHE A 1127 3.50 24.91 43.23
N GLN A 1128 3.76 26.01 43.94
CA GLN A 1128 5.10 26.54 44.19
C GLN A 1128 5.54 26.45 45.65
#